data_AF-O76612-F1
#
_entry.id   AF-O76612-F1
#
_cell.length_a   1.000
_cell.length_b   1.000
_cell.length_c   1.000
_cell.angle_alpha   90.00
_cell.angle_beta   90.00
_cell.angle_gamma   90.00
#
_symmetry.space_group_name_H-M   'P 1'
#
loop_
_entity.id
_entity.type
_entity.pdbx_description
1 polymer ?
#
loop_
_entity_poly.entity_id
_entity_poly.type
_entity_poly.pdbx_seq_one_letter_code
_entity_poly.pdbx_strand_id
1 'polypeptide(L)'
;MPPKLRNFDKSMEKYTDVVLVVKQERFYVSRAILSEHCTYFQSLFCGDSNYQEHIISDVEPQDFQKFLEVVHGEPAIFEATVQKILPLAQKFGSKTVLQKCERFLITISTVRLSTKWNLAKQYGLDELQAHCKLEFKTAQIVRKNPQPEPKSLAYSDKFIFDHSFEKVDGLAEGDMRRSQPITHLDFTWTIYITRKNQHLRVSLCCGKAHLTSDWTVRADFKMTLTAKGSPDLVSDTKGFFHLDSEKNFYWELGQEVEWDEIRDKCLADGKLEVETRVRIVKIRELPVEEFKPPRIVTVNAVKSYEGVLPPTKVLFGDFPFPKALAKEKPDYSDYIRVTPLTQQAKTSAPAETPDLQTPPRQQASAKPQASPAKSAGAPQLPQKVPLFPSGGAPSSPSAPEAPSEPPPPKIYPTLGANAPPAPPVQGKKFILKNVFGNVEAMKCHTAMACQKAVAYDFEWNLIISQKNNRLHVSLCCSKSNVTSEFRILADFELIIAGKNGGRPLKSKTNGCFNIEKTKNSSQELGQDVEWSTIVYDYMVDGRLTVEAHVNITRVTCLDAPKFKKLRNFDATGNSWDVMLIVAGQRFFVLKEILISNSARFKNIISKINFTAAPSTEIKLPDSSADHFQNFLEACYGDPSINDDTVHGILKIAQSYEAAGIVKRCEEYVIKYSKKTLEQKEKLAKHHNLKTLKAHCDYWKSRRKCC
;
A
#
# COMPACT_ATOMS: atom_id res chain seq x y z
N MET A 1 -6.70 21.58 13.92
CA MET A 1 -5.94 21.13 12.73
C MET A 1 -4.98 20.03 13.16
N PRO A 2 -4.58 19.08 12.28
CA PRO A 2 -3.56 18.09 12.63
C PRO A 2 -2.20 18.75 12.97
N PRO A 3 -1.40 18.19 13.91
CA PRO A 3 -0.13 18.77 14.36
C PRO A 3 0.89 18.92 13.23
N LYS A 4 1.84 19.86 13.34
CA LYS A 4 2.87 20.09 12.30
C LYS A 4 3.75 18.83 12.13
N LEU A 5 3.87 18.32 10.91
CA LEU A 5 4.69 17.12 10.61
C LEU A 5 6.13 17.45 10.20
N ARG A 6 6.38 18.70 9.80
CA ARG A 6 7.69 19.21 9.40
C ARG A 6 7.81 20.69 9.75
N ASN A 7 8.95 21.08 10.29
CA ASN A 7 9.25 22.48 10.58
C ASN A 7 9.72 23.20 9.30
N PHE A 8 9.23 24.42 9.14
CA PHE A 8 9.62 25.38 8.10
C PHE A 8 9.95 26.75 8.72
N ASP A 9 10.20 26.79 10.03
CA ASP A 9 10.59 28.00 10.77
C ASP A 9 12.09 28.32 10.58
N LYS A 10 12.57 29.37 11.26
CA LYS A 10 13.95 29.87 11.13
C LYS A 10 15.03 28.82 11.46
N SER A 11 14.75 27.74 12.19
CA SER A 11 15.70 26.64 12.39
C SER A 11 16.15 25.97 11.08
N MET A 12 15.38 26.12 10.00
CA MET A 12 15.66 25.59 8.67
C MET A 12 16.51 26.52 7.79
N GLU A 13 16.73 27.79 8.17
CA GLU A 13 17.40 28.84 7.38
C GLU A 13 18.73 28.38 6.72
N LYS A 14 19.54 27.60 7.44
CA LYS A 14 20.82 27.03 6.97
C LYS A 14 20.71 25.83 6.02
N TYR A 15 19.51 25.44 5.61
CA TYR A 15 19.20 24.32 4.70
C TYR A 15 18.22 24.73 3.59
N THR A 16 18.02 26.04 3.40
CA THR A 16 16.96 26.61 2.55
C THR A 16 17.46 27.88 1.87
N ASP A 17 17.00 28.15 0.66
CA ASP A 17 17.47 29.24 -0.19
C ASP A 17 16.38 30.29 -0.52
N VAL A 18 15.18 30.14 0.03
CA VAL A 18 14.12 31.16 -0.04
C VAL A 18 13.19 31.13 1.19
N VAL A 19 12.66 32.30 1.54
CA VAL A 19 11.62 32.51 2.55
C VAL A 19 10.32 32.91 1.84
N LEU A 20 9.23 32.20 2.14
CA LEU A 20 7.89 32.56 1.71
C LEU A 20 7.11 33.13 2.89
N VAL A 21 6.50 34.30 2.72
CA VAL A 21 5.73 34.97 3.78
C VAL A 21 4.24 34.81 3.49
N VAL A 22 3.52 34.10 4.36
CA VAL A 22 2.06 33.97 4.31
C VAL A 22 1.47 34.77 5.46
N LYS A 23 0.85 35.90 5.14
CA LYS A 23 0.37 36.93 6.10
C LYS A 23 1.49 37.47 7.00
N GLN A 24 1.81 36.77 8.08
CA GLN A 24 2.86 37.11 9.05
C GLN A 24 3.77 35.91 9.39
N GLU A 25 3.44 34.69 8.94
CA GLU A 25 4.26 33.49 9.18
C GLU A 25 5.30 33.34 8.04
N ARG A 26 6.57 33.13 8.42
CA ARG A 26 7.71 33.01 7.50
C ARG A 26 8.10 31.55 7.34
N PHE A 27 8.01 31.04 6.12
CA PHE A 27 8.30 29.65 5.73
C PHE A 27 9.65 29.59 5.00
N TYR A 28 10.66 29.06 5.68
CA TYR A 28 12.00 28.80 5.13
C TYR A 28 11.95 27.48 4.36
N VAL A 29 12.19 27.52 3.05
CA VAL A 29 11.92 26.41 2.10
C VAL A 29 12.94 26.38 0.96
N SER A 30 13.00 25.27 0.21
CA SER A 30 13.91 25.14 -0.93
C SER A 30 13.24 25.56 -2.25
N ARG A 31 13.87 26.47 -3.01
CA ARG A 31 13.46 26.85 -4.38
C ARG A 31 13.43 25.63 -5.29
N ALA A 32 14.43 24.75 -5.18
CA ALA A 32 14.55 23.54 -6.00
C ALA A 32 13.39 22.56 -5.79
N ILE A 33 13.05 22.26 -4.52
CA ILE A 33 11.93 21.35 -4.18
C ILE A 33 10.59 21.95 -4.63
N LEU A 34 10.39 23.25 -4.45
CA LEU A 34 9.17 23.92 -4.87
C LEU A 34 9.04 23.99 -6.40
N SER A 35 10.11 24.30 -7.12
CA SER A 35 10.11 24.38 -8.59
C SER A 35 9.86 23.02 -9.24
N GLU A 36 10.46 21.96 -8.69
CA GLU A 36 10.24 20.57 -9.13
C GLU A 36 8.78 20.12 -8.94
N HIS A 37 8.11 20.58 -7.88
CA HIS A 37 6.75 20.11 -7.55
C HIS A 37 5.62 21.08 -7.92
N CYS A 38 5.90 22.33 -8.29
CA CYS A 38 4.90 23.38 -8.46
C CYS A 38 5.29 24.36 -9.59
N THR A 39 4.54 24.38 -10.69
CA THR A 39 4.84 25.26 -11.84
C THR A 39 4.75 26.76 -11.52
N TYR A 40 3.96 27.15 -10.51
CA TYR A 40 3.94 28.54 -10.01
C TYR A 40 5.30 28.95 -9.43
N PHE A 41 5.88 28.12 -8.56
CA PHE A 41 7.17 28.41 -7.93
C PHE A 41 8.33 28.27 -8.93
N GLN A 42 8.23 27.34 -9.88
CA GLN A 42 9.16 27.27 -11.02
C GLN A 42 9.19 28.59 -11.82
N SER A 43 8.04 29.22 -12.02
CA SER A 43 7.95 30.52 -12.71
C SER A 43 8.40 31.68 -11.81
N LEU A 44 8.03 31.67 -10.52
CA LEU A 44 8.36 32.73 -9.56
C LEU A 44 9.87 32.87 -9.30
N PHE A 45 10.61 31.75 -9.34
CA PHE A 45 12.06 31.74 -9.15
C PHE A 45 12.84 31.78 -10.47
N CYS A 46 12.17 31.96 -11.61
CA CYS A 46 12.81 32.09 -12.91
C CYS A 46 13.14 33.55 -13.21
N GLY A 47 14.44 33.89 -13.24
CA GLY A 47 14.93 35.18 -13.75
C GLY A 47 15.64 36.07 -12.74
N ASP A 48 15.50 35.85 -11.43
CA ASP A 48 16.14 36.70 -10.41
C ASP A 48 16.67 35.89 -9.21
N SER A 49 17.98 35.93 -9.00
CA SER A 49 18.66 35.20 -7.92
C SER A 49 18.54 35.87 -6.55
N ASN A 50 18.36 37.20 -6.53
CA ASN A 50 18.70 38.03 -5.38
C ASN A 50 17.57 38.15 -4.36
N TYR A 51 16.33 37.96 -4.77
CA TYR A 51 15.17 37.98 -3.88
C TYR A 51 15.08 36.68 -3.07
N GLN A 52 15.52 36.74 -1.82
CA GLN A 52 15.38 35.64 -0.86
C GLN A 52 14.00 35.61 -0.17
N GLU A 53 13.13 36.58 -0.40
CA GLU A 53 11.84 36.70 0.28
C GLU A 53 10.71 37.03 -0.70
N HIS A 54 9.63 36.23 -0.68
CA HIS A 54 8.43 36.46 -1.50
C HIS A 54 7.16 36.38 -0.64
N ILE A 55 6.24 37.33 -0.84
CA ILE A 55 4.93 37.34 -0.18
C ILE A 55 3.94 36.50 -0.99
N ILE A 56 3.23 35.60 -0.31
CA ILE A 56 2.21 34.72 -0.92
C ILE A 56 0.83 35.16 -0.41
N SER A 57 0.07 35.85 -1.28
CA SER A 57 -1.28 36.33 -0.98
C SER A 57 -2.32 35.21 -0.98
N ASP A 58 -3.49 35.48 -0.38
CA ASP A 58 -4.71 34.66 -0.48
C ASP A 58 -4.50 33.17 -0.16
N VAL A 59 -3.85 32.92 0.98
CA VAL A 59 -3.61 31.59 1.58
C VAL A 59 -3.66 31.72 3.10
N GLU A 60 -4.20 30.70 3.79
CA GLU A 60 -4.09 30.56 5.25
C GLU A 60 -2.78 29.87 5.65
N PRO A 61 -1.98 30.41 6.59
CA PRO A 61 -0.67 29.84 6.94
C PRO A 61 -0.73 28.38 7.40
N GLN A 62 -1.75 28.01 8.18
CA GLN A 62 -1.94 26.64 8.68
C GLN A 62 -2.27 25.65 7.56
N ASP A 63 -2.83 26.13 6.45
CA ASP A 63 -3.18 25.31 5.29
C ASP A 63 -2.00 25.26 4.30
N PHE A 64 -1.21 26.34 4.20
CA PHE A 64 0.08 26.35 3.51
C PHE A 64 1.09 25.40 4.14
N GLN A 65 1.19 25.39 5.48
CA GLN A 65 1.95 24.41 6.25
C GLN A 65 1.61 22.98 5.83
N LYS A 66 0.32 22.65 5.64
CA LYS A 66 -0.11 21.32 5.20
C LYS A 66 0.17 21.05 3.72
N PHE A 67 0.07 22.05 2.86
CA PHE A 67 0.53 21.93 1.46
C PHE A 67 2.05 21.64 1.39
N LEU A 68 2.88 22.42 2.08
CA LEU A 68 4.33 22.24 2.14
C LEU A 68 4.73 20.87 2.71
N GLU A 69 4.05 20.38 3.75
CA GLU A 69 4.24 19.03 4.29
C GLU A 69 4.05 17.95 3.19
N VAL A 70 2.96 18.01 2.41
CA VAL A 70 2.71 17.04 1.32
C VAL A 70 3.73 17.16 0.18
N VAL A 71 4.16 18.38 -0.15
CA VAL A 71 5.22 18.64 -1.14
C VAL A 71 6.53 17.98 -0.71
N HIS A 72 6.94 18.16 0.54
CA HIS A 72 8.15 17.53 1.12
C HIS A 72 7.97 16.04 1.48
N GLY A 73 6.85 15.42 1.09
CA GLY A 73 6.63 13.98 1.18
C GLY A 73 6.00 13.47 2.48
N GLU A 74 5.60 14.34 3.40
CA GLU A 74 4.92 13.94 4.64
C GLU A 74 3.47 13.52 4.39
N PRO A 75 2.91 12.59 5.20
CA PRO A 75 1.54 12.06 5.03
C PRO A 75 0.46 13.02 5.58
N ALA A 76 0.47 14.28 5.15
CA ALA A 76 -0.38 15.36 5.70
C ALA A 76 -1.82 15.46 5.12
N ILE A 77 -2.26 14.48 4.32
CA ILE A 77 -3.60 14.45 3.72
C ILE A 77 -4.56 13.63 4.59
N PHE A 78 -5.57 14.33 5.10
CA PHE A 78 -6.62 13.80 5.96
C PHE A 78 -7.98 14.38 5.53
N GLU A 79 -9.09 13.86 6.07
CA GLU A 79 -10.44 14.41 5.86
C GLU A 79 -10.51 15.93 6.13
N ALA A 80 -9.87 16.39 7.20
CA ALA A 80 -9.83 17.80 7.61
C ALA A 80 -8.91 18.69 6.76
N THR A 81 -8.02 18.13 5.94
CA THR A 81 -7.02 18.88 5.15
C THR A 81 -7.19 18.73 3.65
N VAL A 82 -7.75 17.64 3.13
CA VAL A 82 -7.81 17.36 1.68
C VAL A 82 -8.55 18.45 0.89
N GLN A 83 -9.70 18.93 1.39
CA GLN A 83 -10.47 20.01 0.77
C GLN A 83 -9.77 21.38 0.83
N LYS A 84 -8.71 21.51 1.63
CA LYS A 84 -7.89 22.71 1.77
C LYS A 84 -6.61 22.66 0.93
N ILE A 85 -6.00 21.48 0.87
CA ILE A 85 -4.79 21.21 0.08
C ILE A 85 -5.12 21.24 -1.42
N LEU A 86 -6.31 20.76 -1.85
CA LEU A 86 -6.74 20.80 -3.25
C LEU A 86 -6.70 22.21 -3.89
N PRO A 87 -7.31 23.26 -3.29
CA PRO A 87 -7.14 24.65 -3.74
C PRO A 87 -5.69 25.08 -3.93
N LEU A 88 -4.81 24.76 -2.98
CA LEU A 88 -3.40 25.14 -3.02
C LEU A 88 -2.62 24.37 -4.09
N ALA A 89 -2.91 23.07 -4.25
CA ALA A 89 -2.34 22.23 -5.29
C ALA A 89 -2.73 22.71 -6.70
N GLN A 90 -3.95 23.22 -6.88
CA GLN A 90 -4.36 23.87 -8.13
C GLN A 90 -3.71 25.25 -8.30
N LYS A 91 -3.75 26.11 -7.28
CA LYS A 91 -3.19 27.48 -7.27
C LYS A 91 -1.69 27.50 -7.59
N PHE A 92 -0.93 26.53 -7.06
CA PHE A 92 0.52 26.43 -7.29
C PHE A 92 0.92 25.48 -8.43
N GLY A 93 -0.04 24.86 -9.12
CA GLY A 93 0.22 23.97 -10.26
C GLY A 93 0.94 22.66 -9.88
N SER A 94 0.60 22.07 -8.73
CA SER A 94 1.26 20.87 -8.22
C SER A 94 0.51 19.58 -8.55
N LYS A 95 0.85 18.98 -9.70
CA LYS A 95 0.29 17.70 -10.15
C LYS A 95 0.49 16.56 -9.14
N THR A 96 1.67 16.47 -8.53
CA THR A 96 2.00 15.43 -7.55
C THR A 96 1.14 15.53 -6.29
N VAL A 97 0.82 16.75 -5.83
CA VAL A 97 -0.09 16.96 -4.69
C VAL A 97 -1.53 16.65 -5.08
N LEU A 98 -2.00 17.07 -6.27
CA LEU A 98 -3.33 16.71 -6.78
C LEU A 98 -3.52 15.18 -6.84
N GLN A 99 -2.54 14.43 -7.37
CA GLN A 99 -2.57 12.96 -7.43
C GLN A 99 -2.58 12.31 -6.04
N LYS A 100 -1.83 12.83 -5.07
CA LYS A 100 -1.88 12.36 -3.67
C LYS A 100 -3.26 12.61 -3.03
N CYS A 101 -3.88 13.78 -3.28
CA CYS A 101 -5.24 14.09 -2.83
C CYS A 101 -6.31 13.21 -3.50
N GLU A 102 -6.20 12.99 -4.82
CA GLU A 102 -7.05 12.08 -5.59
C GLU A 102 -6.99 10.66 -5.05
N ARG A 103 -5.77 10.13 -4.85
CA ARG A 103 -5.58 8.78 -4.31
C ARG A 103 -6.22 8.64 -2.92
N PHE A 104 -6.02 9.61 -2.03
CA PHE A 104 -6.71 9.66 -0.73
C PHE A 104 -8.25 9.68 -0.88
N LEU A 105 -8.79 10.49 -1.79
CA LEU A 105 -10.23 10.58 -2.04
C LEU A 105 -10.83 9.28 -2.59
N ILE A 106 -10.07 8.48 -3.35
CA ILE A 106 -10.48 7.15 -3.80
C ILE A 106 -10.38 6.15 -2.64
N THR A 107 -9.20 5.97 -2.05
CA THR A 107 -8.88 4.77 -1.25
C THR A 107 -9.15 4.88 0.25
N ILE A 108 -9.24 6.09 0.81
CA ILE A 108 -9.44 6.31 2.26
C ILE A 108 -10.72 7.10 2.54
N SER A 109 -11.00 8.13 1.73
CA SER A 109 -11.96 9.16 2.14
C SER A 109 -13.41 8.67 2.26
N THR A 110 -14.05 9.11 3.34
CA THR A 110 -15.43 8.82 3.72
C THR A 110 -16.44 9.85 3.20
N VAL A 111 -16.00 10.95 2.56
CA VAL A 111 -16.92 11.99 2.03
C VAL A 111 -17.93 11.41 1.05
N ARG A 112 -19.10 12.05 0.96
CA ARG A 112 -20.20 11.59 0.08
C ARG A 112 -19.74 11.49 -1.36
N LEU A 113 -20.25 10.50 -2.10
CA LEU A 113 -19.90 10.28 -3.51
C LEU A 113 -20.19 11.50 -4.39
N SER A 114 -21.24 12.27 -4.07
CA SER A 114 -21.52 13.57 -4.71
C SER A 114 -20.48 14.64 -4.40
N THR A 115 -19.92 14.66 -3.18
CA THR A 115 -18.78 15.52 -2.83
C THR A 115 -17.51 15.08 -3.57
N LYS A 116 -17.20 13.76 -3.59
CA LYS A 116 -16.09 13.21 -4.39
C LYS A 116 -16.20 13.63 -5.86
N TRP A 117 -17.39 13.48 -6.46
CA TRP A 117 -17.70 13.87 -7.83
C TRP A 117 -17.54 15.37 -8.10
N ASN A 118 -18.02 16.22 -7.20
CA ASN A 118 -17.89 17.67 -7.34
C ASN A 118 -16.42 18.12 -7.25
N LEU A 119 -15.64 17.58 -6.29
CA LEU A 119 -14.19 17.80 -6.21
C LEU A 119 -13.49 17.30 -7.49
N ALA A 120 -13.87 16.11 -7.99
CA ALA A 120 -13.28 15.52 -9.18
C ALA A 120 -13.52 16.35 -10.46
N LYS A 121 -14.65 17.06 -10.54
CA LYS A 121 -14.92 18.05 -11.59
C LYS A 121 -14.17 19.37 -11.37
N GLN A 122 -14.16 19.89 -10.14
CA GLN A 122 -13.56 21.18 -9.80
C GLN A 122 -12.04 21.20 -10.00
N TYR A 123 -11.36 20.09 -9.67
CA TYR A 123 -9.91 19.97 -9.66
C TYR A 123 -9.34 19.07 -10.79
N GLY A 124 -10.19 18.58 -11.71
CA GLY A 124 -9.75 17.78 -12.85
C GLY A 124 -9.18 16.40 -12.48
N LEU A 125 -9.80 15.71 -11.51
CA LEU A 125 -9.31 14.45 -10.95
C LEU A 125 -9.95 13.27 -11.69
N ASP A 126 -9.29 12.76 -12.73
CA ASP A 126 -9.86 11.79 -13.66
C ASP A 126 -9.99 10.36 -13.10
N GLU A 127 -9.06 9.88 -12.26
CA GLU A 127 -9.22 8.59 -11.56
C GLU A 127 -10.43 8.65 -10.62
N LEU A 128 -10.61 9.77 -9.91
CA LEU A 128 -11.73 9.99 -9.01
C LEU A 128 -13.05 10.15 -9.76
N GLN A 129 -13.06 10.81 -10.92
CA GLN A 129 -14.21 10.82 -11.82
C GLN A 129 -14.56 9.43 -12.32
N ALA A 130 -13.57 8.61 -12.70
CA ALA A 130 -13.78 7.23 -13.17
C ALA A 130 -14.35 6.34 -12.05
N HIS A 131 -13.78 6.41 -10.84
CA HIS A 131 -14.30 5.76 -9.65
C HIS A 131 -15.74 6.18 -9.35
N CYS A 132 -16.05 7.49 -9.34
CA CYS A 132 -17.41 7.97 -9.14
C CYS A 132 -18.38 7.50 -10.25
N LYS A 133 -17.97 7.50 -11.53
CA LYS A 133 -18.76 6.97 -12.65
C LYS A 133 -19.07 5.47 -12.47
N LEU A 134 -18.13 4.69 -11.94
CA LEU A 134 -18.33 3.27 -11.63
C LEU A 134 -19.31 3.08 -10.46
N GLU A 135 -19.08 3.75 -9.33
CA GLU A 135 -19.97 3.71 -8.16
C GLU A 135 -21.41 4.13 -8.49
N PHE A 136 -21.59 5.19 -9.29
CA PHE A 136 -22.93 5.60 -9.75
C PHE A 136 -23.60 4.55 -10.64
N LYS A 137 -22.85 3.86 -11.52
CA LYS A 137 -23.38 2.75 -12.34
C LYS A 137 -23.79 1.57 -11.45
N THR A 138 -22.94 1.16 -10.51
CA THR A 138 -23.23 0.09 -9.54
C THR A 138 -24.50 0.42 -8.75
N ALA A 139 -24.62 1.64 -8.23
CA ALA A 139 -25.83 2.10 -7.52
C ALA A 139 -27.09 2.14 -8.40
N GLN A 140 -26.97 2.39 -9.71
CA GLN A 140 -28.10 2.29 -10.64
C GLN A 140 -28.50 0.84 -10.95
N ILE A 141 -27.54 -0.08 -11.06
CA ILE A 141 -27.81 -1.51 -11.29
C ILE A 141 -28.55 -2.09 -10.09
N VAL A 142 -28.06 -1.87 -8.87
CA VAL A 142 -28.70 -2.31 -7.61
C VAL A 142 -30.13 -1.77 -7.49
N ARG A 143 -30.38 -0.51 -7.88
CA ARG A 143 -31.74 0.08 -7.87
C ARG A 143 -32.68 -0.49 -8.93
N LYS A 144 -32.18 -0.90 -10.10
CA LYS A 144 -33.00 -1.41 -11.21
C LYS A 144 -33.28 -2.90 -11.12
N ASN A 145 -32.33 -3.67 -10.60
CA ASN A 145 -32.43 -5.11 -10.47
C ASN A 145 -32.06 -5.48 -9.02
N PRO A 146 -33.01 -5.33 -8.07
CA PRO A 146 -32.81 -5.72 -6.68
C PRO A 146 -32.75 -7.25 -6.59
N GLN A 147 -31.56 -7.78 -6.86
CA GLN A 147 -31.11 -9.02 -6.23
C GLN A 147 -31.33 -8.91 -4.71
N PRO A 148 -31.56 -10.03 -3.99
CA PRO A 148 -31.51 -10.00 -2.54
C PRO A 148 -30.11 -9.50 -2.13
N GLU A 149 -30.02 -8.26 -1.63
CA GLU A 149 -28.75 -7.74 -1.14
C GLU A 149 -28.22 -8.67 -0.03
N PRO A 150 -26.91 -8.93 0.05
CA PRO A 150 -26.31 -9.50 1.25
C PRO A 150 -26.70 -8.57 2.41
N LYS A 151 -27.55 -9.09 3.32
CA LYS A 151 -28.59 -8.32 4.01
C LYS A 151 -28.03 -7.01 4.56
N SER A 152 -28.28 -5.89 3.87
CA SER A 152 -27.78 -4.60 4.35
C SER A 152 -28.68 -4.13 5.50
N LEU A 153 -28.29 -4.55 6.71
CA LEU A 153 -28.95 -4.24 7.97
C LEU A 153 -28.84 -2.73 8.20
N ALA A 154 -29.85 -2.02 7.69
CA ALA A 154 -29.92 -0.55 7.62
C ALA A 154 -30.27 0.08 8.98
N TYR A 155 -29.64 -0.39 10.05
CA TYR A 155 -29.67 0.28 11.34
C TYR A 155 -28.88 1.58 11.27
N SER A 156 -29.57 2.70 11.47
CA SER A 156 -28.94 3.91 12.00
C SER A 156 -29.25 3.96 13.49
N ASP A 157 -28.23 3.75 14.32
CA ASP A 157 -28.38 3.67 15.78
C ASP A 157 -27.39 4.63 16.46
N LYS A 158 -27.58 4.90 17.76
CA LYS A 158 -26.76 5.80 18.55
C LYS A 158 -26.52 5.22 19.93
N PHE A 159 -25.26 5.27 20.37
CA PHE A 159 -24.89 4.94 21.74
C PHE A 159 -23.87 5.95 22.28
N ILE A 160 -23.78 6.02 23.60
CA ILE A 160 -22.72 6.73 24.30
C ILE A 160 -21.83 5.66 24.94
N PHE A 161 -20.52 5.85 24.85
CA PHE A 161 -19.52 4.92 25.37
C PHE A 161 -18.49 5.71 26.16
N ASP A 162 -18.61 5.64 27.47
CA ASP A 162 -17.79 6.40 28.41
C ASP A 162 -16.76 5.47 29.06
N HIS A 163 -15.54 5.96 29.21
CA HIS A 163 -14.52 5.22 29.94
C HIS A 163 -13.55 6.12 30.70
N SER A 164 -13.39 5.80 31.99
CA SER A 164 -12.37 6.34 32.87
C SER A 164 -11.08 5.51 32.76
N PHE A 165 -9.98 6.11 32.32
CA PHE A 165 -8.64 5.51 32.46
C PHE A 165 -7.98 6.02 33.74
N GLU A 166 -7.48 5.14 34.60
CA GLU A 166 -6.73 5.49 35.82
C GLU A 166 -5.21 5.51 35.58
N LYS A 167 -4.44 6.19 36.44
CA LYS A 167 -2.96 6.18 36.44
C LYS A 167 -2.36 6.46 35.06
N VAL A 168 -2.93 7.46 34.36
CA VAL A 168 -2.60 7.85 32.98
C VAL A 168 -1.31 8.67 32.98
N ASP A 169 -1.13 9.53 33.97
CA ASP A 169 0.11 10.22 34.33
C ASP A 169 1.37 9.34 34.24
N GLY A 170 1.27 8.09 34.72
CA GLY A 170 2.34 7.10 34.71
C GLY A 170 2.54 6.31 33.41
N LEU A 171 1.87 6.65 32.28
CA LEU A 171 2.12 6.00 30.99
C LEU A 171 3.52 6.32 30.45
N ALA A 172 4.28 5.29 30.10
CA ALA A 172 5.57 5.43 29.42
C ALA A 172 5.40 5.72 27.91
N GLU A 173 6.47 6.22 27.28
CA GLU A 173 6.52 6.42 25.82
C GLU A 173 6.45 5.06 25.10
N GLY A 174 5.37 4.83 24.35
CA GLY A 174 5.03 3.56 23.71
C GLY A 174 3.94 2.75 24.42
N ASP A 175 3.50 3.13 25.63
CA ASP A 175 2.44 2.42 26.35
C ASP A 175 1.08 2.57 25.67
N MET A 176 0.27 1.51 25.76
CA MET A 176 -1.10 1.45 25.30
C MET A 176 -2.02 0.86 26.38
N ARG A 177 -3.19 1.46 26.58
CA ARG A 177 -4.28 0.88 27.36
C ARG A 177 -5.58 0.87 26.55
N ARG A 178 -6.50 -0.01 26.96
CA ARG A 178 -7.82 -0.18 26.33
C ARG A 178 -8.91 -0.16 27.39
N SER A 179 -10.09 0.31 27.02
CA SER A 179 -11.29 0.18 27.83
C SER A 179 -11.72 -1.28 27.98
N GLN A 180 -12.67 -1.53 28.88
CA GLN A 180 -13.50 -2.72 28.72
C GLN A 180 -14.24 -2.65 27.38
N PRO A 181 -14.38 -3.76 26.64
CA PRO A 181 -15.11 -3.80 25.39
C PRO A 181 -16.62 -3.78 25.66
N ILE A 182 -17.38 -3.05 24.84
CA ILE A 182 -18.85 -3.14 24.82
C ILE A 182 -19.31 -3.78 23.51
N THR A 183 -20.45 -4.47 23.52
CA THR A 183 -21.06 -5.04 22.31
C THR A 183 -22.33 -4.27 21.96
N HIS A 184 -22.43 -3.79 20.73
CA HIS A 184 -23.58 -3.06 20.22
C HIS A 184 -23.79 -3.36 18.72
N LEU A 185 -25.00 -3.77 18.35
CA LEU A 185 -25.38 -4.33 17.03
C LEU A 185 -24.46 -5.47 16.54
N ASP A 186 -24.09 -6.38 17.44
CA ASP A 186 -23.13 -7.48 17.18
C ASP A 186 -21.72 -7.02 16.76
N PHE A 187 -21.34 -5.77 17.07
CA PHE A 187 -19.98 -5.26 16.93
C PHE A 187 -19.39 -4.95 18.30
N THR A 188 -18.12 -5.32 18.47
CA THR A 188 -17.34 -5.04 19.68
C THR A 188 -16.65 -3.68 19.52
N TRP A 189 -16.97 -2.75 20.41
CA TRP A 189 -16.39 -1.41 20.46
C TRP A 189 -15.41 -1.32 21.63
N THR A 190 -14.31 -0.58 21.47
CA THR A 190 -13.30 -0.41 22.52
C THR A 190 -12.57 0.92 22.35
N ILE A 191 -12.42 1.70 23.41
CA ILE A 191 -11.59 2.92 23.40
C ILE A 191 -10.15 2.52 23.72
N TYR A 192 -9.19 3.06 22.98
CA TYR A 192 -7.76 2.90 23.21
C TYR A 192 -7.13 4.26 23.53
N ILE A 193 -6.16 4.25 24.44
CA ILE A 193 -5.21 5.36 24.63
C ILE A 193 -3.79 4.83 24.40
N THR A 194 -2.96 5.57 23.68
CA THR A 194 -1.55 5.21 23.39
C THR A 194 -0.67 6.44 23.51
N ARG A 195 0.38 6.40 24.34
CA ARG A 195 1.36 7.48 24.45
C ARG A 195 2.47 7.28 23.42
N LYS A 196 2.71 8.27 22.55
CA LYS A 196 3.74 8.20 21.50
C LYS A 196 4.15 9.58 21.00
N ASN A 197 5.44 9.80 20.75
CA ASN A 197 6.01 11.02 20.17
C ASN A 197 5.59 12.31 20.92
N GLN A 198 5.62 12.30 22.26
CA GLN A 198 5.09 13.39 23.11
C GLN A 198 3.59 13.69 22.93
N HIS A 199 2.81 12.80 22.30
CA HIS A 199 1.36 12.89 22.21
C HIS A 199 0.69 11.74 22.98
N LEU A 200 -0.56 11.92 23.40
CA LEU A 200 -1.49 10.82 23.61
C LEU A 200 -2.42 10.71 22.41
N ARG A 201 -2.51 9.51 21.84
CA ARG A 201 -3.54 9.15 20.87
C ARG A 201 -4.71 8.49 21.56
N VAL A 202 -5.91 9.04 21.40
CA VAL A 202 -7.19 8.46 21.83
C VAL A 202 -7.91 7.94 20.60
N SER A 203 -8.42 6.70 20.61
CA SER A 203 -9.03 6.09 19.41
C SER A 203 -10.13 5.08 19.72
N LEU A 204 -11.20 5.10 18.93
CA LEU A 204 -12.31 4.16 18.97
C LEU A 204 -12.03 3.03 18.00
N CYS A 205 -12.02 1.80 18.51
CA CYS A 205 -12.06 0.58 17.72
C CYS A 205 -13.49 0.12 17.48
N CYS A 206 -13.74 -0.42 16.28
CA CYS A 206 -14.88 -1.28 15.97
C CYS A 206 -14.37 -2.63 15.45
N GLY A 207 -14.92 -3.74 15.95
CA GLY A 207 -14.59 -5.11 15.55
C GLY A 207 -15.82 -6.03 15.54
N LYS A 208 -15.68 -7.27 15.05
CA LYS A 208 -16.69 -8.33 15.14
C LYS A 208 -16.02 -9.65 15.52
N ALA A 209 -16.69 -10.49 16.30
CA ALA A 209 -16.23 -11.86 16.58
C ALA A 209 -16.65 -12.81 15.44
N HIS A 210 -15.81 -13.80 15.13
CA HIS A 210 -16.09 -14.86 14.15
C HIS A 210 -16.61 -14.36 12.79
N LEU A 211 -15.81 -13.53 12.10
CA LEU A 211 -16.14 -13.00 10.77
C LEU A 211 -16.16 -14.12 9.71
N THR A 212 -17.35 -14.54 9.29
CA THR A 212 -17.58 -15.47 8.16
C THR A 212 -17.58 -14.79 6.78
N SER A 213 -17.49 -13.47 6.79
CA SER A 213 -17.74 -12.55 5.68
C SER A 213 -17.09 -11.21 6.02
N ASP A 214 -16.74 -10.41 5.02
CA ASP A 214 -16.21 -9.06 5.26
C ASP A 214 -17.34 -8.13 5.69
N TRP A 215 -17.10 -7.22 6.63
CA TRP A 215 -18.09 -6.21 7.03
C TRP A 215 -17.57 -4.79 6.89
N THR A 216 -18.49 -3.86 6.70
CA THR A 216 -18.21 -2.43 6.70
C THR A 216 -19.18 -1.73 7.64
N VAL A 217 -18.63 -1.01 8.62
CA VAL A 217 -19.39 -0.23 9.61
C VAL A 217 -19.02 1.23 9.42
N ARG A 218 -19.99 2.05 8.99
CA ARG A 218 -19.85 3.50 8.91
C ARG A 218 -20.45 4.13 10.15
N ALA A 219 -19.70 4.98 10.84
CA ALA A 219 -20.20 5.73 11.99
C ALA A 219 -19.66 7.17 12.01
N ASP A 220 -20.50 8.12 12.39
CA ASP A 220 -20.07 9.44 12.86
C ASP A 220 -19.83 9.30 14.37
N PHE A 221 -18.75 9.86 14.94
CA PHE A 221 -18.56 9.84 16.40
C PHE A 221 -17.87 11.10 16.93
N LYS A 222 -18.25 11.50 18.14
CA LYS A 222 -17.63 12.61 18.88
C LYS A 222 -16.88 12.04 20.08
N MET A 223 -15.63 12.44 20.25
CA MET A 223 -14.89 12.24 21.50
C MET A 223 -14.88 13.55 22.29
N THR A 224 -15.11 13.45 23.59
CA THR A 224 -15.04 14.55 24.55
C THR A 224 -14.06 14.12 25.66
N LEU A 225 -12.95 14.84 25.80
CA LEU A 225 -12.01 14.68 26.91
C LEU A 225 -12.31 15.76 27.96
N THR A 226 -12.75 15.34 29.14
CA THR A 226 -13.10 16.26 30.24
C THR A 226 -11.84 16.95 30.77
N ALA A 227 -11.92 18.26 31.02
CA ALA A 227 -10.81 19.06 31.52
C ALA A 227 -11.10 19.68 32.90
N LYS A 228 -10.07 19.81 33.76
CA LYS A 228 -10.17 20.47 35.07
C LYS A 228 -10.43 21.97 34.88
N GLY A 229 -11.70 22.37 34.96
CA GLY A 229 -12.14 23.77 34.91
C GLY A 229 -11.95 24.47 33.55
N SER A 230 -11.82 23.70 32.46
CA SER A 230 -11.60 24.20 31.09
C SER A 230 -12.70 23.67 30.15
N PRO A 231 -13.04 24.35 29.04
CA PRO A 231 -13.92 23.76 28.03
C PRO A 231 -13.35 22.43 27.50
N ASP A 232 -14.22 21.46 27.25
CA ASP A 232 -13.85 20.10 26.89
C ASP A 232 -12.96 20.03 25.64
N LEU A 233 -11.97 19.12 25.67
CA LEU A 233 -11.15 18.80 24.50
C LEU A 233 -11.95 17.88 23.56
N VAL A 234 -12.68 18.51 22.63
CA VAL A 234 -13.61 17.87 21.70
C VAL A 234 -12.96 17.56 20.34
N SER A 235 -13.22 16.36 19.81
CA SER A 235 -13.12 16.10 18.38
C SER A 235 -14.37 15.42 17.79
N ASP A 236 -14.91 16.03 16.72
CA ASP A 236 -15.90 15.41 15.84
C ASP A 236 -15.16 14.64 14.73
N THR A 237 -15.23 13.30 14.76
CA THR A 237 -14.60 12.41 13.79
C THR A 237 -15.65 11.65 12.98
N LYS A 238 -15.40 11.48 11.67
CA LYS A 238 -16.29 10.72 10.77
C LYS A 238 -15.54 9.51 10.25
N GLY A 239 -16.14 8.33 10.45
CA GLY A 239 -15.43 7.07 10.40
C GLY A 239 -16.05 5.99 9.53
N PHE A 240 -15.17 5.09 9.10
CA PHE A 240 -15.48 3.89 8.34
C PHE A 240 -14.53 2.78 8.77
N PHE A 241 -15.08 1.69 9.29
CA PHE A 241 -14.36 0.54 9.80
C PHE A 241 -14.60 -0.64 8.83
N HIS A 242 -13.54 -1.33 8.37
CA HIS A 242 -13.62 -2.37 7.34
C HIS A 242 -13.13 -3.73 7.87
N LEU A 243 -14.05 -4.49 8.44
CA LEU A 243 -13.81 -5.70 9.22
C LEU A 243 -13.57 -6.89 8.27
N ASP A 244 -12.31 -7.04 7.89
CA ASP A 244 -11.78 -8.09 7.00
C ASP A 244 -11.83 -9.47 7.66
N SER A 245 -12.47 -10.43 6.99
CA SER A 245 -12.72 -11.80 7.47
C SER A 245 -11.50 -12.72 7.40
N GLU A 246 -10.71 -12.63 6.32
CA GLU A 246 -9.45 -13.38 6.23
C GLU A 246 -8.50 -13.02 7.39
N LYS A 247 -8.60 -11.79 7.91
CA LYS A 247 -7.62 -11.22 8.84
C LYS A 247 -8.17 -10.96 10.26
N ASN A 248 -9.47 -11.18 10.51
CA ASN A 248 -10.17 -10.85 11.76
C ASN A 248 -10.03 -9.36 12.17
N PHE A 249 -10.10 -8.45 11.20
CA PHE A 249 -9.80 -7.03 11.44
C PHE A 249 -10.80 -6.29 12.32
N TYR A 250 -10.27 -5.28 12.97
CA TYR A 250 -10.92 -4.22 13.71
C TYR A 250 -10.13 -2.95 13.38
N TRP A 251 -10.82 -1.84 13.17
CA TRP A 251 -10.19 -0.59 12.76
C TRP A 251 -10.29 0.43 13.87
N GLU A 252 -9.21 1.16 14.08
CA GLU A 252 -9.10 2.28 15.02
C GLU A 252 -9.22 3.62 14.27
N LEU A 253 -9.99 4.55 14.83
CA LEU A 253 -10.09 5.93 14.37
C LEU A 253 -10.10 6.87 15.57
N GLY A 254 -9.42 8.02 15.49
CA GLY A 254 -9.38 8.96 16.61
C GLY A 254 -8.39 10.11 16.46
N GLN A 255 -8.05 10.70 17.59
CA GLN A 255 -7.36 11.98 17.75
C GLN A 255 -5.98 11.78 18.40
N GLU A 256 -5.00 12.57 17.96
CA GLU A 256 -3.73 12.77 18.67
C GLU A 256 -3.78 14.14 19.37
N VAL A 257 -3.32 14.19 20.63
CA VAL A 257 -3.30 15.39 21.50
C VAL A 257 -1.91 15.49 22.13
N GLU A 258 -1.37 16.70 22.28
CA GLU A 258 -0.08 16.90 22.95
C GLU A 258 -0.12 16.38 24.40
N TRP A 259 0.93 15.68 24.83
CA TRP A 259 1.00 15.03 26.14
C TRP A 259 0.93 16.03 27.29
N ASP A 260 1.66 17.14 27.15
CA ASP A 260 1.67 18.22 28.14
C ASP A 260 0.27 18.82 28.32
N GLU A 261 -0.48 19.00 27.23
CA GLU A 261 -1.86 19.50 27.29
C GLU A 261 -2.80 18.56 28.06
N ILE A 262 -2.70 17.25 27.84
CA ILE A 262 -3.50 16.28 28.62
C ILE A 262 -3.05 16.23 30.07
N ARG A 263 -1.73 16.17 30.34
CA ARG A 263 -1.20 16.14 31.72
C ARG A 263 -1.68 17.35 32.52
N ASP A 264 -1.59 18.55 31.94
CA ASP A 264 -1.78 19.80 32.67
C ASP A 264 -3.24 20.25 32.72
N LYS A 265 -4.10 19.80 31.79
CA LYS A 265 -5.52 20.23 31.71
C LYS A 265 -6.54 19.11 31.90
N CYS A 266 -6.26 17.87 31.49
CA CYS A 266 -7.25 16.79 31.45
C CYS A 266 -7.11 15.76 32.58
N LEU A 267 -5.94 15.66 33.24
CA LEU A 267 -5.75 14.68 34.31
C LEU A 267 -6.31 15.17 35.66
N ALA A 268 -7.34 14.49 36.13
CA ALA A 268 -7.82 14.60 37.50
C ALA A 268 -7.24 13.44 38.32
N ASP A 269 -6.18 13.71 39.06
CA ASP A 269 -5.63 12.79 40.07
C ASP A 269 -5.19 11.45 39.44
N GLY A 270 -4.51 11.57 38.28
CA GLY A 270 -4.10 10.46 37.42
C GLY A 270 -5.21 9.88 36.53
N LYS A 271 -6.46 10.31 36.69
CA LYS A 271 -7.63 9.86 35.91
C LYS A 271 -7.82 10.69 34.63
N LEU A 272 -8.15 10.04 33.52
CA LEU A 272 -8.63 10.64 32.27
C LEU A 272 -10.03 10.12 31.95
N GLU A 273 -11.00 11.03 31.83
CA GLU A 273 -12.35 10.71 31.37
C GLU A 273 -12.45 10.82 29.84
N VAL A 274 -13.05 9.83 29.19
CA VAL A 274 -13.31 9.85 27.74
C VAL A 274 -14.78 9.50 27.48
N GLU A 275 -15.58 10.50 27.12
CA GLU A 275 -16.93 10.29 26.59
C GLU A 275 -16.86 10.11 25.07
N THR A 276 -17.39 9.01 24.54
CA THR A 276 -17.47 8.78 23.08
C THR A 276 -18.91 8.60 22.62
N ARG A 277 -19.49 9.64 22.01
CA ARG A 277 -20.84 9.60 21.44
C ARG A 277 -20.78 9.04 20.02
N VAL A 278 -21.31 7.85 19.78
CA VAL A 278 -21.25 7.15 18.49
C VAL A 278 -22.62 7.13 17.82
N ARG A 279 -22.65 7.39 16.52
CA ARG A 279 -23.82 7.25 15.64
C ARG A 279 -23.45 6.32 14.49
N ILE A 280 -24.01 5.12 14.48
CA ILE A 280 -23.91 4.21 13.33
C ILE A 280 -24.77 4.77 12.19
N VAL A 281 -24.18 4.84 10.99
CA VAL A 281 -24.76 5.45 9.79
C VAL A 281 -25.15 4.40 8.76
N LYS A 282 -24.36 3.33 8.63
CA LYS A 282 -24.69 2.14 7.83
C LYS A 282 -23.81 0.97 8.25
N ILE A 283 -24.39 -0.22 8.31
CA ILE A 283 -23.68 -1.50 8.34
C ILE A 283 -23.92 -2.19 6.99
N ARG A 284 -22.90 -2.88 6.46
CA ARG A 284 -23.01 -3.73 5.26
C ARG A 284 -22.05 -4.91 5.34
N GLU A 285 -22.62 -6.11 5.25
CA GLU A 285 -21.91 -7.34 4.94
C GLU A 285 -21.50 -7.34 3.45
N LEU A 286 -20.30 -7.85 3.19
CA LEU A 286 -19.72 -8.09 1.87
C LEU A 286 -19.53 -9.61 1.73
N PRO A 287 -20.12 -10.25 0.72
CA PRO A 287 -19.88 -11.67 0.46
C PRO A 287 -18.39 -11.91 0.24
N VAL A 288 -17.87 -13.01 0.77
CA VAL A 288 -16.58 -13.54 0.34
C VAL A 288 -16.71 -13.85 -1.16
N GLU A 289 -15.88 -13.23 -2.00
CA GLU A 289 -15.82 -13.61 -3.41
C GLU A 289 -15.20 -15.01 -3.50
N GLU A 290 -16.05 -16.04 -3.64
CA GLU A 290 -15.60 -17.38 -4.03
C GLU A 290 -14.73 -17.24 -5.29
N PHE A 291 -13.45 -17.60 -5.19
CA PHE A 291 -12.52 -17.56 -6.31
C PHE A 291 -12.85 -18.66 -7.33
N LYS A 292 -13.93 -18.47 -8.07
CA LYS A 292 -14.29 -19.22 -9.26
C LYS A 292 -13.40 -18.66 -10.38
N PRO A 293 -12.33 -19.37 -10.81
CA PRO A 293 -11.53 -18.89 -11.92
C PRO A 293 -12.45 -18.70 -13.14
N PRO A 294 -12.28 -17.61 -13.90
CA PRO A 294 -13.21 -17.29 -14.98
C PRO A 294 -13.23 -18.45 -15.98
N ARG A 295 -14.42 -19.01 -16.22
CA ARG A 295 -14.63 -19.92 -17.36
C ARG A 295 -14.26 -19.14 -18.62
N ILE A 296 -13.14 -19.50 -19.24
CA ILE A 296 -12.69 -18.89 -20.49
C ILE A 296 -13.66 -19.36 -21.60
N VAL A 297 -14.71 -18.57 -21.83
CA VAL A 297 -15.59 -18.73 -22.98
C VAL A 297 -14.91 -18.05 -24.16
N THR A 298 -14.11 -18.80 -24.90
CA THR A 298 -13.39 -18.31 -26.08
C THR A 298 -14.37 -17.98 -27.20
N VAL A 299 -14.72 -16.70 -27.34
CA VAL A 299 -15.53 -16.20 -28.46
C VAL A 299 -14.58 -15.86 -29.62
N ASN A 300 -14.48 -16.77 -30.59
CA ASN A 300 -13.66 -16.58 -31.80
C ASN A 300 -14.28 -15.52 -32.73
N ALA A 301 -13.73 -14.30 -32.71
CA ALA A 301 -13.96 -13.30 -33.75
C ALA A 301 -12.98 -13.51 -34.91
N VAL A 302 -13.39 -14.28 -35.93
CA VAL A 302 -12.55 -14.63 -37.09
C VAL A 302 -12.49 -13.48 -38.10
N LYS A 303 -11.27 -13.09 -38.49
CA LYS A 303 -10.97 -12.58 -39.85
C LYS A 303 -9.60 -13.11 -40.33
N SER A 304 -9.68 -14.17 -41.14
CA SER A 304 -8.77 -14.58 -42.21
C SER A 304 -7.38 -13.92 -42.35
N TYR A 305 -6.32 -14.74 -42.34
CA TYR A 305 -5.68 -15.18 -43.59
C TYR A 305 -5.10 -16.61 -43.42
N GLU A 306 -4.80 -17.25 -44.55
CA GLU A 306 -4.64 -18.70 -44.79
C GLU A 306 -3.51 -19.42 -43.99
N GLY A 307 -3.63 -20.75 -43.76
CA GLY A 307 -2.58 -21.52 -43.06
C GLY A 307 -2.84 -22.99 -42.65
N VAL A 308 -3.76 -23.72 -43.32
CA VAL A 308 -4.03 -25.19 -43.29
C VAL A 308 -3.39 -26.06 -42.18
N LEU A 309 -4.21 -26.58 -41.25
CA LEU A 309 -4.38 -28.02 -40.89
C LEU A 309 -5.50 -28.18 -39.81
N PRO A 310 -6.28 -29.29 -39.77
CA PRO A 310 -7.52 -29.39 -38.99
C PRO A 310 -7.39 -30.04 -37.58
N PRO A 311 -8.33 -29.77 -36.65
CA PRO A 311 -8.32 -30.32 -35.29
C PRO A 311 -9.03 -31.68 -35.16
N THR A 312 -8.56 -32.54 -34.24
CA THR A 312 -9.16 -33.85 -33.92
C THR A 312 -9.79 -33.86 -32.53
N LYS A 313 -10.96 -34.51 -32.38
CA LYS A 313 -11.75 -34.60 -31.13
C LYS A 313 -11.42 -35.85 -30.29
N VAL A 314 -11.28 -35.70 -28.97
CA VAL A 314 -11.68 -36.66 -27.92
C VAL A 314 -12.01 -35.79 -26.69
N LEU A 315 -13.27 -35.56 -26.30
CA LEU A 315 -14.21 -36.40 -25.54
C LEU A 315 -13.84 -36.62 -24.05
N PHE A 316 -14.85 -36.52 -23.18
CA PHE A 316 -14.77 -36.52 -21.72
C PHE A 316 -14.68 -37.92 -21.11
N GLY A 317 -14.23 -37.99 -19.85
CA GLY A 317 -14.41 -39.15 -18.97
C GLY A 317 -14.36 -38.74 -17.49
N ASP A 318 -15.50 -38.80 -16.80
CA ASP A 318 -15.59 -38.64 -15.34
C ASP A 318 -15.15 -39.93 -14.63
N PHE A 319 -14.46 -39.84 -13.48
CA PHE A 319 -14.45 -40.85 -12.39
C PHE A 319 -13.76 -40.29 -11.11
N PRO A 320 -13.80 -40.94 -9.92
CA PRO A 320 -14.33 -40.24 -8.74
C PRO A 320 -13.33 -40.04 -7.57
N PHE A 321 -13.76 -39.24 -6.59
CA PHE A 321 -13.05 -38.99 -5.32
C PHE A 321 -12.89 -40.24 -4.43
N PRO A 322 -11.68 -40.52 -3.91
CA PRO A 322 -11.47 -41.31 -2.70
C PRO A 322 -11.66 -40.45 -1.43
N LYS A 323 -12.38 -40.98 -0.43
CA LYS A 323 -12.43 -40.40 0.94
C LYS A 323 -11.32 -41.02 1.80
N ALA A 324 -10.34 -40.25 2.28
CA ALA A 324 -9.54 -40.61 3.47
C ALA A 324 -8.72 -39.43 4.02
N LEU A 325 -9.08 -38.96 5.22
CA LEU A 325 -8.27 -38.35 6.30
C LEU A 325 -9.05 -37.25 7.04
N ALA A 326 -9.93 -37.67 7.94
CA ALA A 326 -10.59 -36.81 8.92
C ALA A 326 -10.27 -37.32 10.33
N LYS A 327 -9.32 -36.66 10.99
CA LYS A 327 -9.03 -36.76 12.43
C LYS A 327 -8.61 -35.39 12.95
N GLU A 328 -8.68 -35.21 14.27
CA GLU A 328 -8.33 -33.99 15.01
C GLU A 328 -9.25 -32.78 14.75
N LYS A 329 -10.41 -32.81 15.41
CA LYS A 329 -11.08 -31.60 15.88
C LYS A 329 -10.54 -31.24 17.27
N PRO A 330 -10.28 -29.96 17.60
CA PRO A 330 -10.29 -29.50 18.98
C PRO A 330 -11.73 -29.49 19.52
N ASP A 331 -11.89 -29.72 20.82
CA ASP A 331 -13.18 -29.60 21.52
C ASP A 331 -13.38 -28.16 22.04
N TYR A 332 -14.65 -27.72 22.06
CA TYR A 332 -15.10 -26.38 22.47
C TYR A 332 -16.51 -26.47 23.10
N SER A 333 -16.73 -27.46 23.96
CA SER A 333 -18.03 -27.73 24.61
C SER A 333 -18.39 -26.78 25.75
N ASP A 334 -17.42 -26.10 26.36
CA ASP A 334 -17.63 -25.19 27.50
C ASP A 334 -17.77 -23.71 27.07
N TYR A 335 -19.00 -23.26 26.80
CA TYR A 335 -19.51 -21.90 27.11
C TYR A 335 -21.01 -21.77 26.73
N ILE A 336 -21.93 -22.21 27.59
CA ILE A 336 -23.38 -22.01 27.44
C ILE A 336 -23.98 -21.48 28.76
N ARG A 337 -24.97 -20.58 28.63
CA ARG A 337 -25.85 -19.95 29.66
C ARG A 337 -25.40 -18.57 30.20
N VAL A 338 -26.01 -17.51 29.67
CA VAL A 338 -27.05 -16.73 30.39
C VAL A 338 -28.19 -16.43 29.40
N THR A 339 -29.43 -16.36 29.88
CA THR A 339 -30.66 -16.34 29.05
C THR A 339 -31.17 -14.92 28.76
N PRO A 340 -31.72 -14.62 27.56
CA PRO A 340 -32.39 -13.35 27.28
C PRO A 340 -33.82 -13.31 27.83
N LEU A 341 -34.24 -12.18 28.41
CA LEU A 341 -35.64 -11.91 28.77
C LEU A 341 -36.40 -11.38 27.55
N THR A 342 -37.52 -12.01 27.19
CA THR A 342 -38.45 -11.55 26.14
C THR A 342 -39.87 -11.52 26.69
N GLN A 343 -40.67 -10.56 26.23
CA GLN A 343 -42.03 -10.29 26.73
C GLN A 343 -43.04 -11.36 26.29
N GLN A 344 -43.99 -11.67 27.17
CA GLN A 344 -45.33 -12.14 26.82
C GLN A 344 -46.37 -11.44 27.70
N ALA A 345 -47.61 -11.32 27.21
CA ALA A 345 -48.68 -10.58 27.88
C ALA A 345 -50.04 -11.25 27.70
N LYS A 346 -50.90 -11.18 28.74
CA LYS A 346 -52.37 -11.04 28.67
C LYS A 346 -53.03 -11.10 30.07
N THR A 347 -53.93 -10.14 30.34
CA THR A 347 -55.18 -10.21 31.17
C THR A 347 -55.13 -10.73 32.63
N SER A 348 -55.83 -10.16 33.62
CA SER A 348 -56.90 -9.13 33.63
C SER A 348 -57.13 -8.48 35.02
N ALA A 349 -57.38 -7.15 35.03
CA ALA A 349 -58.35 -6.29 35.77
C ALA A 349 -59.02 -6.73 37.11
N PRO A 350 -59.66 -5.82 37.93
CA PRO A 350 -59.89 -4.36 37.76
C PRO A 350 -59.64 -3.46 39.02
N ALA A 351 -60.07 -2.19 38.95
CA ALA A 351 -60.26 -1.17 40.02
C ALA A 351 -58.99 -0.47 40.60
N GLU A 352 -58.96 0.85 40.89
CA GLU A 352 -59.98 1.93 40.74
C GLU A 352 -59.36 3.33 40.44
N THR A 353 -60.19 4.34 40.16
CA THR A 353 -59.92 5.65 39.46
C THR A 353 -60.09 6.91 40.37
N PRO A 354 -60.03 8.21 39.92
CA PRO A 354 -59.68 8.86 38.62
C PRO A 354 -58.54 9.93 38.79
N ASP A 355 -58.29 11.02 38.03
CA ASP A 355 -58.69 11.54 36.68
C ASP A 355 -57.38 11.99 35.94
N LEU A 356 -56.98 13.24 35.57
CA LEU A 356 -57.63 14.58 35.48
C LEU A 356 -57.20 15.34 34.21
N GLN A 357 -57.84 14.98 33.10
CA GLN A 357 -58.20 15.78 31.90
C GLN A 357 -57.15 16.49 31.00
N THR A 358 -57.42 16.43 29.69
CA THR A 358 -56.90 17.30 28.62
C THR A 358 -57.93 17.37 27.47
N PRO A 359 -58.09 18.50 26.75
CA PRO A 359 -58.86 18.56 25.50
C PRO A 359 -58.01 18.89 24.24
N PRO A 360 -58.50 18.63 23.00
CA PRO A 360 -57.60 18.18 21.93
C PRO A 360 -57.68 18.89 20.55
N ARG A 361 -56.80 18.41 19.67
CA ARG A 361 -56.61 18.57 18.22
C ARG A 361 -57.88 18.82 17.36
N GLN A 362 -57.75 19.69 16.36
CA GLN A 362 -58.59 19.70 15.15
C GLN A 362 -57.75 19.67 13.85
N GLN A 363 -58.37 19.26 12.74
CA GLN A 363 -57.83 19.36 11.38
C GLN A 363 -58.74 20.28 10.56
N ALA A 364 -58.17 21.10 9.67
CA ALA A 364 -58.92 21.80 8.63
C ALA A 364 -58.06 21.96 7.37
N SER A 365 -58.69 21.98 6.20
CA SER A 365 -58.03 22.01 4.88
C SER A 365 -58.62 23.10 3.99
N ALA A 366 -57.77 23.83 3.25
CA ALA A 366 -58.17 24.80 2.24
C ALA A 366 -57.20 24.80 1.04
N LYS A 367 -57.63 25.35 -0.11
CA LYS A 367 -56.94 25.28 -1.42
C LYS A 367 -56.45 26.65 -1.93
N PRO A 368 -55.58 26.70 -2.97
CA PRO A 368 -54.85 27.91 -3.36
C PRO A 368 -55.39 28.65 -4.61
N GLN A 369 -55.02 29.93 -4.72
CA GLN A 369 -54.86 30.76 -5.94
C GLN A 369 -53.77 31.82 -5.62
N ALA A 370 -52.77 32.22 -6.42
CA ALA A 370 -52.53 32.34 -7.86
C ALA A 370 -52.77 33.76 -8.43
N SER A 371 -51.70 34.46 -8.86
CA SER A 371 -51.70 35.47 -9.95
C SER A 371 -50.26 35.87 -10.40
N PRO A 372 -50.03 36.39 -11.64
CA PRO A 372 -48.72 36.27 -12.30
C PRO A 372 -48.16 37.48 -13.14
N ALA A 373 -46.85 37.48 -13.41
CA ALA A 373 -46.18 38.07 -14.58
C ALA A 373 -44.79 37.39 -14.74
N LYS A 374 -44.34 36.87 -15.90
CA LYS A 374 -43.88 37.52 -17.16
C LYS A 374 -42.65 38.45 -16.94
N SER A 375 -41.54 38.34 -17.68
CA SER A 375 -41.26 37.54 -18.91
C SER A 375 -39.77 37.23 -19.17
N ALA A 376 -39.55 36.07 -19.81
CA ALA A 376 -38.44 35.64 -20.69
C ALA A 376 -37.16 36.51 -20.85
N GLY A 377 -36.00 35.85 -20.74
CA GLY A 377 -34.70 36.40 -21.15
C GLY A 377 -33.53 35.40 -21.04
N ALA A 378 -33.06 34.90 -22.18
CA ALA A 378 -31.78 34.19 -22.39
C ALA A 378 -31.15 34.78 -23.69
N PRO A 379 -29.88 34.53 -24.08
CA PRO A 379 -28.95 33.48 -23.62
C PRO A 379 -27.45 33.93 -23.54
N GLN A 380 -26.53 32.97 -23.66
CA GLN A 380 -25.12 33.07 -24.13
C GLN A 380 -23.98 33.46 -23.18
N LEU A 381 -22.79 32.97 -23.53
CA LEU A 381 -21.48 33.22 -22.90
C LEU A 381 -20.78 34.42 -23.57
N PRO A 382 -19.88 35.11 -22.86
CA PRO A 382 -18.76 35.81 -23.46
C PRO A 382 -17.46 34.98 -23.34
N GLN A 383 -16.93 34.50 -24.48
CA GLN A 383 -15.48 34.35 -24.62
C GLN A 383 -14.90 35.74 -24.95
N LYS A 384 -13.84 36.18 -24.27
CA LYS A 384 -12.83 37.05 -24.90
C LYS A 384 -11.52 37.14 -24.11
N VAL A 385 -10.42 37.10 -24.86
CA VAL A 385 -9.06 37.43 -24.42
C VAL A 385 -8.82 38.93 -24.72
N PRO A 386 -8.18 39.70 -23.84
CA PRO A 386 -7.70 41.04 -24.18
C PRO A 386 -6.44 40.95 -25.07
N LEU A 387 -6.46 41.64 -26.21
CA LEU A 387 -5.28 41.85 -27.06
C LEU A 387 -4.43 43.03 -26.54
N PHE A 388 -3.14 43.00 -26.85
CA PHE A 388 -2.22 44.11 -26.57
C PHE A 388 -2.59 45.38 -27.37
N PRO A 389 -2.41 46.59 -26.81
CA PRO A 389 -2.32 47.82 -27.58
C PRO A 389 -0.90 48.00 -28.16
N SER A 390 -0.80 48.24 -29.46
CA SER A 390 0.44 48.61 -30.15
C SER A 390 0.39 50.06 -30.61
N GLY A 391 1.42 50.87 -30.32
CA GLY A 391 1.54 52.21 -30.90
C GLY A 391 2.42 53.17 -30.09
N GLY A 392 3.66 53.36 -30.53
CA GLY A 392 4.61 54.36 -30.01
C GLY A 392 5.88 54.34 -30.86
N ALA A 393 6.22 55.47 -31.49
CA ALA A 393 7.23 55.52 -32.55
C ALA A 393 8.69 55.63 -32.02
N PRO A 394 9.71 55.20 -32.79
CA PRO A 394 11.09 55.02 -32.30
C PRO A 394 12.03 56.20 -32.62
N SER A 395 13.21 56.23 -31.98
CA SER A 395 14.33 57.09 -32.35
C SER A 395 15.71 56.40 -32.27
N SER A 396 16.11 55.81 -33.40
CA SER A 396 17.49 55.52 -33.88
C SER A 396 18.42 54.55 -33.10
N PRO A 397 19.34 53.84 -33.80
CA PRO A 397 20.05 52.68 -33.23
C PRO A 397 21.56 52.90 -32.99
N SER A 398 22.21 51.89 -32.40
CA SER A 398 23.67 51.66 -32.48
C SER A 398 23.97 50.16 -32.53
N ALA A 399 25.14 49.81 -33.06
CA ALA A 399 25.52 48.50 -33.62
C ALA A 399 25.07 47.22 -32.87
N PRO A 400 24.71 46.13 -33.59
CA PRO A 400 24.43 44.83 -32.99
C PRO A 400 25.73 44.07 -32.67
N GLU A 401 25.80 43.47 -31.49
CA GLU A 401 26.78 42.43 -31.17
C GLU A 401 26.15 41.05 -31.47
N ALA A 402 26.94 40.11 -32.01
CA ALA A 402 26.40 38.87 -32.56
C ALA A 402 25.92 37.89 -31.47
N PRO A 403 24.80 37.18 -31.67
CA PRO A 403 24.38 36.14 -30.76
C PRO A 403 25.40 35.00 -30.76
N SER A 404 25.99 34.71 -29.61
CA SER A 404 26.87 33.55 -29.44
C SER A 404 26.09 32.25 -29.63
N GLU A 405 26.65 31.32 -30.39
CA GLU A 405 26.02 30.02 -30.61
C GLU A 405 25.83 29.26 -29.28
N PRO A 406 24.70 28.57 -29.07
CA PRO A 406 24.56 27.67 -27.94
C PRO A 406 25.63 26.56 -28.07
N PRO A 407 26.38 26.24 -26.99
CA PRO A 407 27.46 25.27 -27.07
C PRO A 407 26.90 23.91 -27.50
N PRO A 408 27.56 23.20 -28.46
CA PRO A 408 27.03 21.97 -29.00
C PRO A 408 26.84 20.92 -27.88
N PRO A 409 25.78 20.09 -27.96
CA PRO A 409 25.51 19.09 -26.95
C PRO A 409 26.73 18.15 -26.81
N LYS A 410 27.20 17.94 -25.57
CA LYS A 410 28.39 17.13 -25.30
C LYS A 410 28.16 15.68 -25.73
N ILE A 411 28.64 15.35 -26.93
CA ILE A 411 28.63 13.98 -27.46
C ILE A 411 29.64 13.17 -26.65
N TYR A 412 29.15 12.44 -25.65
CA TYR A 412 29.95 11.44 -24.95
C TYR A 412 30.20 10.24 -25.87
N PRO A 413 31.44 9.70 -25.96
CA PRO A 413 31.74 8.59 -26.86
C PRO A 413 30.89 7.35 -26.58
N THR A 414 30.32 6.76 -27.63
CA THR A 414 29.67 5.44 -27.60
C THR A 414 30.72 4.33 -27.50
N LEU A 415 31.35 4.23 -26.33
CA LEU A 415 32.44 3.30 -26.06
C LEU A 415 31.95 1.85 -25.97
N GLY A 416 32.02 1.16 -27.12
CA GLY A 416 32.49 -0.21 -27.26
C GLY A 416 31.77 -1.33 -26.49
N ALA A 417 31.17 -2.26 -27.24
CA ALA A 417 30.69 -3.53 -26.69
C ALA A 417 31.85 -4.44 -26.26
N ASN A 418 32.41 -4.20 -25.06
CA ASN A 418 33.34 -5.09 -24.35
C ASN A 418 33.34 -4.76 -22.83
N ALA A 419 32.18 -4.86 -22.20
CA ALA A 419 32.10 -4.83 -20.74
C ALA A 419 32.67 -6.14 -20.17
N PRO A 420 33.54 -6.11 -19.14
CA PRO A 420 34.04 -7.32 -18.51
C PRO A 420 32.88 -8.10 -17.86
N PRO A 421 32.95 -9.44 -17.80
CA PRO A 421 31.90 -10.24 -17.16
C PRO A 421 31.72 -9.82 -15.71
N ALA A 422 30.47 -9.59 -15.30
CA ALA A 422 30.15 -9.18 -13.94
C ALA A 422 30.72 -10.19 -12.91
N PRO A 423 31.24 -9.73 -11.75
CA PRO A 423 31.83 -10.61 -10.76
C PRO A 423 30.82 -11.69 -10.33
N PRO A 424 31.26 -12.95 -10.11
CA PRO A 424 30.36 -14.06 -9.88
C PRO A 424 29.51 -13.81 -8.63
N VAL A 425 28.21 -13.58 -8.84
CA VAL A 425 27.23 -13.45 -7.78
C VAL A 425 27.33 -14.68 -6.88
N GLN A 426 27.49 -14.49 -5.57
CA GLN A 426 27.57 -15.59 -4.62
C GLN A 426 26.28 -16.41 -4.67
N GLY A 427 26.36 -17.53 -5.40
CA GLY A 427 25.23 -18.40 -5.66
C GLY A 427 24.64 -18.97 -4.38
N LYS A 428 23.30 -19.04 -4.34
CA LYS A 428 22.56 -19.44 -3.15
C LYS A 428 22.45 -20.96 -3.08
N LYS A 429 23.20 -21.57 -2.16
CA LYS A 429 23.43 -23.02 -2.11
C LYS A 429 22.60 -23.74 -1.05
N PHE A 430 22.11 -24.93 -1.39
CA PHE A 430 21.41 -25.84 -0.49
C PHE A 430 21.53 -27.29 -0.97
N ILE A 431 21.14 -28.25 -0.13
CA ILE A 431 21.17 -29.68 -0.43
C ILE A 431 19.79 -30.27 -0.14
N LEU A 432 19.26 -31.07 -1.07
CA LEU A 432 18.21 -32.05 -0.78
C LEU A 432 18.83 -33.45 -0.68
N LYS A 433 18.31 -34.28 0.22
CA LYS A 433 18.64 -35.70 0.37
C LYS A 433 17.36 -36.46 0.66
N ASN A 434 17.16 -37.59 -0.03
CA ASN A 434 16.04 -38.50 0.26
C ASN A 434 16.47 -39.96 0.13
N VAL A 435 15.82 -40.83 0.90
CA VAL A 435 15.88 -42.28 0.72
C VAL A 435 14.51 -42.74 0.23
N PHE A 436 14.44 -43.20 -1.01
CA PHE A 436 13.24 -43.81 -1.58
C PHE A 436 13.24 -45.31 -1.21
N GLY A 437 12.12 -45.84 -0.72
CA GLY A 437 11.97 -47.26 -0.38
C GLY A 437 11.05 -47.99 -1.36
N ASN A 438 11.15 -49.33 -1.41
CA ASN A 438 10.40 -50.19 -2.32
C ASN A 438 10.57 -49.83 -3.81
N VAL A 439 11.76 -49.32 -4.20
CA VAL A 439 12.07 -48.85 -5.56
C VAL A 439 12.02 -50.01 -6.55
N GLU A 440 12.46 -51.21 -6.15
CA GLU A 440 12.32 -52.46 -6.91
C GLU A 440 10.86 -52.81 -7.29
N ALA A 441 9.88 -52.34 -6.50
CA ALA A 441 8.46 -52.58 -6.70
C ALA A 441 7.75 -51.41 -7.44
N MET A 442 8.49 -50.39 -7.89
CA MET A 442 7.94 -49.36 -8.78
C MET A 442 7.47 -50.01 -10.10
N LYS A 443 6.27 -49.64 -10.54
CA LYS A 443 5.74 -50.05 -11.85
C LYS A 443 6.20 -49.07 -12.93
N CYS A 444 6.36 -49.54 -14.16
CA CYS A 444 6.74 -48.66 -15.25
C CYS A 444 5.68 -47.56 -15.46
N HIS A 445 6.14 -46.34 -15.68
CA HIS A 445 5.37 -45.09 -15.71
C HIS A 445 4.87 -44.58 -14.34
N THR A 446 5.26 -45.20 -13.22
CA THR A 446 5.05 -44.61 -11.87
C THR A 446 6.21 -43.72 -11.44
N ALA A 447 5.91 -42.77 -10.56
CA ALA A 447 6.88 -41.84 -9.98
C ALA A 447 6.72 -41.79 -8.45
N MET A 448 7.84 -41.61 -7.75
CA MET A 448 7.89 -41.32 -6.32
C MET A 448 8.53 -39.94 -6.11
N ALA A 449 7.95 -39.11 -5.25
CA ALA A 449 8.48 -37.81 -4.88
C ALA A 449 8.92 -37.80 -3.41
N CYS A 450 10.02 -37.11 -3.09
CA CYS A 450 10.35 -36.80 -1.71
C CYS A 450 9.46 -35.68 -1.16
N GLN A 451 9.47 -35.49 0.17
CA GLN A 451 8.86 -34.33 0.79
C GLN A 451 9.47 -33.02 0.23
N LYS A 452 8.62 -32.03 -0.03
CA LYS A 452 9.04 -30.71 -0.50
C LYS A 452 9.84 -29.97 0.55
N ALA A 453 11.05 -29.53 0.19
CA ALA A 453 11.88 -28.62 0.97
C ALA A 453 11.74 -27.20 0.40
N VAL A 454 11.46 -26.21 1.27
CA VAL A 454 11.33 -24.81 0.84
C VAL A 454 12.71 -24.15 0.88
N ALA A 455 13.20 -23.72 -0.29
CA ALA A 455 14.43 -22.95 -0.41
C ALA A 455 14.18 -21.68 -1.25
N TYR A 456 14.47 -20.52 -0.65
CA TYR A 456 14.36 -19.19 -1.27
C TYR A 456 12.96 -18.84 -1.80
N ASP A 457 11.93 -19.17 -1.02
CA ASP A 457 10.50 -19.04 -1.36
C ASP A 457 10.07 -19.85 -2.59
N PHE A 458 10.78 -20.93 -2.93
CA PHE A 458 10.35 -21.96 -3.88
C PHE A 458 10.36 -23.34 -3.21
N GLU A 459 9.47 -24.22 -3.66
CA GLU A 459 9.29 -25.59 -3.18
C GLU A 459 10.04 -26.57 -4.08
N TRP A 460 11.11 -27.16 -3.55
CA TRP A 460 11.97 -28.10 -4.26
C TRP A 460 11.72 -29.54 -3.79
N ASN A 461 11.77 -30.50 -4.69
CA ASN A 461 11.74 -31.93 -4.34
C ASN A 461 12.50 -32.77 -5.37
N LEU A 462 13.10 -33.86 -4.89
CA LEU A 462 13.58 -34.95 -5.74
C LEU A 462 12.38 -35.80 -6.18
N ILE A 463 12.35 -36.19 -7.44
CA ILE A 463 11.40 -37.16 -7.99
C ILE A 463 12.21 -38.26 -8.67
N ILE A 464 11.79 -39.52 -8.49
CA ILE A 464 12.28 -40.65 -9.28
C ILE A 464 11.11 -41.27 -10.05
N SER A 465 11.30 -41.67 -11.30
CA SER A 465 10.28 -42.39 -12.08
C SER A 465 10.89 -43.48 -12.95
N GLN A 466 10.18 -44.58 -13.15
CA GLN A 466 10.62 -45.65 -14.05
C GLN A 466 9.97 -45.46 -15.43
N LYS A 467 10.76 -45.39 -16.49
CA LYS A 467 10.29 -45.31 -17.89
C LYS A 467 11.22 -46.15 -18.77
N ASN A 468 10.69 -47.07 -19.58
CA ASN A 468 11.44 -47.81 -20.61
C ASN A 468 12.80 -48.39 -20.15
N ASN A 469 12.80 -49.22 -19.11
CA ASN A 469 14.00 -49.79 -18.45
C ASN A 469 15.04 -48.76 -17.96
N ARG A 470 14.62 -47.52 -17.70
CA ARG A 470 15.44 -46.47 -17.09
C ARG A 470 14.78 -45.89 -15.84
N LEU A 471 15.60 -45.54 -14.86
CA LEU A 471 15.24 -44.67 -13.75
C LEU A 471 15.54 -43.22 -14.17
N HIS A 472 14.52 -42.40 -14.32
CA HIS A 472 14.68 -40.95 -14.39
C HIS A 472 14.76 -40.40 -12.97
N VAL A 473 15.82 -39.68 -12.64
CA VAL A 473 15.99 -38.96 -11.37
C VAL A 473 15.99 -37.47 -11.66
N SER A 474 15.01 -36.73 -11.17
CA SER A 474 14.86 -35.29 -11.41
C SER A 474 14.86 -34.46 -10.14
N LEU A 475 15.39 -33.24 -10.25
CA LEU A 475 15.13 -32.14 -9.33
C LEU A 475 13.93 -31.35 -9.89
N CYS A 476 12.86 -31.28 -9.10
CA CYS A 476 11.68 -30.48 -9.38
C CYS A 476 11.72 -29.17 -8.58
N CYS A 477 11.36 -28.06 -9.23
CA CYS A 477 11.12 -26.76 -8.61
C CYS A 477 9.68 -26.33 -8.89
N SER A 478 8.98 -25.88 -7.85
CA SER A 478 7.59 -25.41 -7.89
C SER A 478 7.35 -24.26 -6.91
N LYS A 479 6.15 -23.68 -6.91
CA LYS A 479 5.74 -22.64 -5.96
C LYS A 479 4.23 -22.70 -5.75
N SER A 480 3.76 -22.65 -4.51
CA SER A 480 2.33 -22.45 -4.20
C SER A 480 1.91 -20.98 -4.41
N ASN A 481 0.63 -20.78 -4.76
CA ASN A 481 -0.01 -19.46 -4.90
C ASN A 481 0.74 -18.48 -5.82
N VAL A 482 1.02 -18.91 -7.06
CA VAL A 482 1.77 -18.15 -8.07
C VAL A 482 0.96 -16.96 -8.60
N THR A 483 1.19 -15.77 -8.04
CA THR A 483 0.65 -14.50 -8.57
C THR A 483 1.43 -13.96 -9.77
N SER A 484 2.65 -14.45 -9.96
CA SER A 484 3.66 -13.85 -10.84
C SER A 484 4.58 -14.95 -11.38
N GLU A 485 4.89 -14.91 -12.66
CA GLU A 485 5.77 -15.88 -13.31
C GLU A 485 7.25 -15.65 -12.97
N PHE A 486 8.02 -16.73 -12.81
CA PHE A 486 9.45 -16.68 -12.47
C PHE A 486 10.29 -17.55 -13.42
N ARG A 487 11.52 -17.11 -13.69
CA ARG A 487 12.60 -17.94 -14.24
C ARG A 487 13.73 -18.04 -13.22
N ILE A 488 14.12 -19.26 -12.89
CA ILE A 488 15.16 -19.59 -11.92
C ILE A 488 16.29 -20.28 -12.69
N LEU A 489 17.48 -19.69 -12.68
CA LEU A 489 18.71 -20.35 -13.14
C LEU A 489 19.42 -20.91 -11.92
N ALA A 490 19.76 -22.20 -11.98
CA ALA A 490 20.47 -22.88 -10.90
C ALA A 490 21.35 -24.01 -11.45
N ASP A 491 22.61 -24.06 -11.05
CA ASP A 491 23.49 -25.19 -11.32
C ASP A 491 23.25 -26.25 -10.25
N PHE A 492 23.16 -27.53 -10.61
CA PHE A 492 22.98 -28.59 -9.62
C PHE A 492 23.75 -29.86 -9.96
N GLU A 493 24.21 -30.57 -8.93
CA GLU A 493 24.76 -31.93 -9.00
C GLU A 493 23.74 -32.91 -8.42
N LEU A 494 23.20 -33.81 -9.24
CA LEU A 494 22.46 -34.99 -8.79
C LEU A 494 23.45 -36.09 -8.41
N ILE A 495 23.18 -36.78 -7.31
CA ILE A 495 24.02 -37.85 -6.76
C ILE A 495 23.13 -39.04 -6.40
N ILE A 496 23.49 -40.24 -6.87
CA ILE A 496 22.90 -41.50 -6.39
C ILE A 496 23.98 -42.24 -5.61
N ALA A 497 23.72 -42.56 -4.35
CA ALA A 497 24.71 -43.22 -3.48
C ALA A 497 24.90 -44.69 -3.88
N GLY A 498 26.15 -45.12 -4.06
CA GLY A 498 26.47 -46.51 -4.42
C GLY A 498 26.25 -47.48 -3.27
N LYS A 499 25.86 -48.71 -3.62
CA LYS A 499 25.61 -49.82 -2.70
C LYS A 499 26.83 -50.10 -1.82
N ASN A 500 26.60 -50.26 -0.52
CA ASN A 500 27.63 -50.55 0.48
C ASN A 500 28.85 -49.60 0.47
N GLY A 501 28.65 -48.32 0.10
CA GLY A 501 29.74 -47.33 -0.02
C GLY A 501 30.46 -47.35 -1.38
N GLY A 502 29.93 -48.08 -2.35
CA GLY A 502 30.39 -48.06 -3.74
C GLY A 502 30.32 -46.68 -4.39
N ARG A 503 30.98 -46.55 -5.56
CA ARG A 503 31.14 -45.27 -6.25
C ARG A 503 29.78 -44.62 -6.56
N PRO A 504 29.47 -43.42 -6.01
CA PRO A 504 28.22 -42.75 -6.30
C PRO A 504 28.16 -42.30 -7.77
N LEU A 505 27.00 -42.44 -8.40
CA LEU A 505 26.74 -41.82 -9.69
C LEU A 505 26.55 -40.33 -9.48
N LYS A 506 27.16 -39.50 -10.33
CA LYS A 506 27.06 -38.04 -10.26
C LYS A 506 26.80 -37.45 -11.64
N SER A 507 25.92 -36.46 -11.72
CA SER A 507 25.68 -35.67 -12.92
C SER A 507 25.47 -34.20 -12.58
N LYS A 508 26.09 -33.30 -13.36
CA LYS A 508 25.99 -31.85 -13.19
C LYS A 508 25.19 -31.24 -14.33
N THR A 509 24.21 -30.41 -13.98
CA THR A 509 23.28 -29.79 -14.93
C THR A 509 23.11 -28.31 -14.61
N ASN A 510 23.18 -27.44 -15.63
CA ASN A 510 22.77 -26.04 -15.51
C ASN A 510 21.27 -25.95 -15.81
N GLY A 511 20.46 -25.78 -14.77
CA GLY A 511 19.00 -25.78 -14.87
C GLY A 511 18.37 -24.41 -15.11
N CYS A 512 17.28 -24.40 -15.86
CA CYS A 512 16.40 -23.24 -16.06
C CYS A 512 14.95 -23.66 -15.73
N PHE A 513 14.51 -23.38 -14.51
CA PHE A 513 13.15 -23.69 -14.05
C PHE A 513 12.25 -22.48 -14.26
N ASN A 514 11.18 -22.64 -15.03
CA ASN A 514 10.18 -21.61 -15.29
C ASN A 514 8.90 -21.96 -14.52
N ILE A 515 8.44 -21.01 -13.70
CA ILE A 515 7.24 -21.09 -12.88
C ILE A 515 6.19 -20.21 -13.55
N GLU A 516 5.17 -20.83 -14.13
CA GLU A 516 4.05 -20.19 -14.84
C GLU A 516 2.86 -19.94 -13.91
N LYS A 517 2.04 -18.93 -14.20
CA LYS A 517 0.83 -18.58 -13.44
C LYS A 517 -0.30 -19.62 -13.53
N THR A 518 -0.44 -20.24 -14.69
CA THR A 518 -1.73 -20.82 -15.12
C THR A 518 -2.00 -22.22 -14.58
N LYS A 519 -0.99 -22.85 -13.96
CA LYS A 519 -1.05 -24.16 -13.29
C LYS A 519 -0.11 -24.12 -12.09
N ASN A 520 -0.23 -25.08 -11.16
CA ASN A 520 0.82 -25.34 -10.16
C ASN A 520 2.06 -25.86 -10.89
N SER A 521 2.90 -24.94 -11.36
CA SER A 521 3.98 -25.17 -12.31
C SER A 521 5.20 -25.76 -11.60
N SER A 522 5.29 -27.09 -11.66
CA SER A 522 6.55 -27.81 -11.51
C SER A 522 7.31 -27.79 -12.84
N GLN A 523 8.57 -27.39 -12.83
CA GLN A 523 9.52 -27.85 -13.85
C GLN A 523 10.52 -28.81 -13.21
N GLU A 524 10.79 -29.92 -13.89
CA GLU A 524 11.73 -30.94 -13.46
C GLU A 524 12.89 -31.03 -14.47
N LEU A 525 14.10 -31.24 -13.95
CA LEU A 525 15.30 -31.49 -14.76
C LEU A 525 16.10 -32.62 -14.11
N GLY A 526 16.53 -33.59 -14.91
CA GLY A 526 17.00 -34.87 -14.39
C GLY A 526 17.95 -35.64 -15.29
N GLN A 527 18.31 -36.83 -14.84
CA GLN A 527 19.18 -37.79 -15.51
C GLN A 527 18.46 -39.14 -15.63
N ASP A 528 18.56 -39.78 -16.80
CA ASP A 528 18.20 -41.18 -16.98
C ASP A 528 19.38 -42.10 -16.66
N VAL A 529 19.13 -43.13 -15.87
CA VAL A 529 20.08 -44.22 -15.53
C VAL A 529 19.44 -45.55 -15.92
N GLU A 530 20.23 -46.53 -16.38
CA GLU A 530 19.68 -47.85 -16.70
C GLU A 530 19.17 -48.57 -15.44
N TRP A 531 17.99 -49.18 -15.51
CA TRP A 531 17.33 -49.79 -14.36
C TRP A 531 18.12 -50.99 -13.80
N SER A 532 18.77 -51.76 -14.68
CA SER A 532 19.70 -52.85 -14.35
C SER A 532 20.79 -52.38 -13.38
N THR A 533 21.54 -51.34 -13.78
CA THR A 533 22.60 -50.69 -12.99
C THR A 533 22.08 -50.23 -11.63
N ILE A 534 20.89 -49.60 -11.58
CA ILE A 534 20.29 -49.14 -10.32
C ILE A 534 20.03 -50.33 -9.36
N VAL A 535 19.41 -51.41 -9.85
CA VAL A 535 19.07 -52.59 -9.03
C VAL A 535 20.32 -53.30 -8.51
N TYR A 536 21.33 -53.51 -9.35
CA TYR A 536 22.55 -54.22 -8.95
C TYR A 536 23.48 -53.36 -8.08
N ASP A 537 23.82 -52.15 -8.52
CA ASP A 537 24.97 -51.38 -8.01
C ASP A 537 24.61 -50.23 -7.05
N TYR A 538 23.33 -49.83 -6.98
CA TYR A 538 22.89 -48.67 -6.19
C TYR A 538 21.79 -48.99 -5.16
N MET A 539 21.02 -50.07 -5.34
CA MET A 539 19.91 -50.41 -4.45
C MET A 539 20.32 -51.34 -3.29
N VAL A 540 19.87 -51.01 -2.08
CA VAL A 540 20.08 -51.75 -0.82
C VAL A 540 18.71 -52.02 -0.18
N ASP A 541 18.29 -53.29 -0.07
CA ASP A 541 17.01 -53.71 0.52
C ASP A 541 15.79 -52.95 -0.06
N GLY A 542 15.68 -52.90 -1.39
CA GLY A 542 14.64 -52.12 -2.09
C GLY A 542 14.77 -50.60 -1.94
N ARG A 543 15.80 -50.07 -1.26
CA ARG A 543 16.00 -48.64 -1.00
C ARG A 543 17.06 -48.01 -1.90
N LEU A 544 16.83 -46.77 -2.32
CA LEU A 544 17.73 -45.96 -3.14
C LEU A 544 17.92 -44.58 -2.49
N THR A 545 19.18 -44.17 -2.27
CA THR A 545 19.50 -42.85 -1.70
C THR A 545 19.90 -41.88 -2.82
N VAL A 546 19.23 -40.73 -2.87
CA VAL A 546 19.43 -39.69 -3.88
C VAL A 546 19.64 -38.33 -3.19
N GLU A 547 20.58 -37.56 -3.70
CA GLU A 547 20.92 -36.21 -3.22
C GLU A 547 20.97 -35.22 -4.40
N ALA A 548 20.66 -33.95 -4.12
CA ALA A 548 20.82 -32.84 -5.06
C ALA A 548 21.55 -31.69 -4.37
N HIS A 549 22.75 -31.36 -4.85
CA HIS A 549 23.47 -30.15 -4.44
C HIS A 549 23.08 -29.02 -5.40
N VAL A 550 22.38 -27.99 -4.92
CA VAL A 550 21.78 -26.95 -5.77
C VAL A 550 22.40 -25.58 -5.50
N ASN A 551 22.71 -24.83 -6.55
CA ASN A 551 23.33 -23.50 -6.54
C ASN A 551 22.50 -22.53 -7.39
N ILE A 552 21.59 -21.76 -6.79
CA ILE A 552 20.79 -20.77 -7.55
C ILE A 552 21.70 -19.59 -7.95
N THR A 553 21.84 -19.37 -9.25
CA THR A 553 22.66 -18.31 -9.85
C THR A 553 21.83 -17.07 -10.19
N ARG A 554 20.56 -17.23 -10.60
CA ARG A 554 19.65 -16.10 -10.86
C ARG A 554 18.19 -16.45 -10.59
N VAL A 555 17.41 -15.48 -10.11
CA VAL A 555 15.95 -15.51 -10.13
C VAL A 555 15.47 -14.26 -10.86
N THR A 556 14.47 -14.40 -11.72
CA THR A 556 13.89 -13.30 -12.50
C THR A 556 12.38 -13.42 -12.47
N CYS A 557 11.67 -12.38 -12.04
CA CYS A 557 10.21 -12.31 -12.19
C CYS A 557 9.90 -11.87 -13.63
N LEU A 558 9.17 -12.68 -14.38
CA LEU A 558 8.79 -12.40 -15.77
C LEU A 558 7.56 -11.47 -15.84
N ASP A 559 6.72 -11.53 -14.81
CA ASP A 559 5.52 -10.71 -14.62
C ASP A 559 5.76 -9.34 -13.98
N ALA A 560 6.99 -9.04 -13.54
CA ALA A 560 7.31 -7.73 -13.02
C ALA A 560 6.92 -6.68 -14.08
N PRO A 561 6.03 -5.72 -13.79
CA PRO A 561 5.53 -4.79 -14.79
C PRO A 561 6.71 -4.04 -15.39
N LYS A 562 7.00 -4.32 -16.69
CA LYS A 562 8.23 -3.93 -17.40
C LYS A 562 8.73 -2.58 -16.92
N PHE A 563 9.90 -2.58 -16.24
CA PHE A 563 10.36 -1.49 -15.38
C PHE A 563 10.02 -0.12 -15.98
N LYS A 564 8.92 0.48 -15.52
CA LYS A 564 8.45 1.75 -16.05
C LYS A 564 9.05 2.83 -15.17
N LYS A 565 10.21 3.32 -15.57
CA LYS A 565 10.79 4.56 -15.03
C LYS A 565 9.69 5.62 -15.02
N LEU A 566 9.35 6.09 -13.83
CA LEU A 566 8.40 7.19 -13.65
C LEU A 566 9.09 8.53 -13.95
N ARG A 567 10.42 8.56 -13.78
CA ARG A 567 11.29 9.72 -13.94
C ARG A 567 12.60 9.36 -14.63
N ASN A 568 13.07 10.23 -15.52
CA ASN A 568 14.41 10.14 -16.07
C ASN A 568 15.39 10.92 -15.18
N PHE A 569 16.44 10.25 -14.70
CA PHE A 569 17.57 10.84 -13.98
C PHE A 569 18.81 10.89 -14.89
N ASP A 570 18.62 11.28 -16.14
CA ASP A 570 19.71 11.42 -17.13
C ASP A 570 20.10 12.90 -17.30
N ALA A 571 21.08 13.16 -18.17
CA ALA A 571 21.65 14.48 -18.36
C ALA A 571 20.74 15.49 -19.07
N THR A 572 19.50 15.15 -19.46
CA THR A 572 18.59 16.11 -20.15
C THR A 572 17.76 16.97 -19.19
N GLY A 573 17.96 16.86 -17.88
CA GLY A 573 17.31 17.71 -16.89
C GLY A 573 18.11 18.99 -16.63
N ASN A 574 17.50 20.15 -16.87
CA ASN A 574 18.15 21.47 -16.85
C ASN A 574 18.50 22.00 -15.43
N SER A 575 18.25 21.24 -14.38
CA SER A 575 18.32 21.70 -12.97
C SER A 575 19.18 20.83 -12.05
N TRP A 576 19.77 19.73 -12.55
CA TRP A 576 20.56 18.80 -11.73
C TRP A 576 21.87 19.41 -11.23
N ASP A 577 22.20 19.18 -9.96
CA ASP A 577 23.44 19.68 -9.33
C ASP A 577 24.39 18.59 -8.80
N VAL A 578 23.94 17.33 -8.77
CA VAL A 578 24.74 16.16 -8.38
C VAL A 578 24.60 15.05 -9.42
N MET A 579 25.71 14.38 -9.76
CA MET A 579 25.69 13.10 -10.49
C MET A 579 26.13 11.95 -9.58
N LEU A 580 25.22 11.02 -9.31
CA LEU A 580 25.51 9.76 -8.63
C LEU A 580 25.86 8.66 -9.64
N ILE A 581 26.73 7.73 -9.26
CA ILE A 581 27.04 6.51 -10.03
C ILE A 581 26.76 5.29 -9.16
N VAL A 582 25.87 4.41 -9.62
CA VAL A 582 25.44 3.18 -8.92
C VAL A 582 25.46 2.02 -9.91
N ALA A 583 26.24 0.96 -9.63
CA ALA A 583 26.39 -0.20 -10.51
C ALA A 583 26.69 0.18 -11.99
N GLY A 584 27.54 1.18 -12.18
CA GLY A 584 27.91 1.76 -13.49
C GLY A 584 26.88 2.72 -14.10
N GLN A 585 25.61 2.71 -13.68
CA GLN A 585 24.60 3.65 -14.17
C GLN A 585 24.75 5.03 -13.51
N ARG A 586 24.69 6.07 -14.34
CA ARG A 586 24.66 7.49 -13.92
C ARG A 586 23.22 7.91 -13.56
N PHE A 587 23.09 8.69 -12.49
CA PHE A 587 21.84 9.29 -12.03
C PHE A 587 22.09 10.77 -11.70
N PHE A 588 21.51 11.68 -12.48
CA PHE A 588 21.57 13.12 -12.25
C PHE A 588 20.37 13.55 -11.39
N VAL A 589 20.63 14.31 -10.33
CA VAL A 589 19.68 14.57 -9.23
C VAL A 589 19.91 15.93 -8.57
N LEU A 590 18.95 16.35 -7.74
CA LEU A 590 18.98 17.54 -6.87
C LEU A 590 19.47 17.14 -5.47
N LYS A 591 20.54 17.79 -4.98
CA LYS A 591 21.11 17.54 -3.65
C LYS A 591 20.09 17.75 -2.53
N GLU A 592 19.23 18.76 -2.63
CA GLU A 592 18.25 19.09 -1.59
C GLU A 592 17.17 18.01 -1.40
N ILE A 593 16.78 17.31 -2.47
CA ILE A 593 15.84 16.18 -2.38
C ILE A 593 16.51 14.98 -1.69
N LEU A 594 17.82 14.79 -1.88
CA LEU A 594 18.58 13.78 -1.15
C LEU A 594 18.76 14.16 0.33
N ILE A 595 19.22 15.38 0.62
CA ILE A 595 19.43 15.90 1.99
C ILE A 595 18.14 15.86 2.81
N SER A 596 17.01 16.26 2.23
CA SER A 596 15.71 16.35 2.92
C SER A 596 15.03 15.00 3.18
N ASN A 597 15.46 13.93 2.50
CA ASN A 597 14.98 12.56 2.70
C ASN A 597 15.97 11.64 3.44
N SER A 598 17.28 11.94 3.47
CA SER A 598 18.35 11.03 3.90
C SER A 598 19.46 11.69 4.73
N ALA A 599 19.65 11.21 5.96
CA ALA A 599 20.75 11.63 6.82
C ALA A 599 22.13 11.21 6.26
N ARG A 600 22.22 10.04 5.63
CA ARG A 600 23.47 9.59 4.99
C ARG A 600 23.86 10.47 3.82
N PHE A 601 22.92 10.85 2.94
CA PHE A 601 23.23 11.77 1.85
C PHE A 601 23.60 13.16 2.38
N LYS A 602 22.92 13.67 3.42
CA LYS A 602 23.35 14.90 4.10
C LYS A 602 24.80 14.83 4.58
N ASN A 603 25.23 13.70 5.15
CA ASN A 603 26.60 13.45 5.63
C ASN A 603 27.63 13.15 4.54
N ILE A 604 27.21 12.79 3.32
CA ILE A 604 28.07 12.65 2.13
C ILE A 604 28.25 14.01 1.47
N ILE A 605 27.14 14.71 1.21
CA ILE A 605 27.08 15.97 0.47
C ILE A 605 27.75 17.10 1.25
N SER A 606 27.61 17.13 2.59
CA SER A 606 28.28 18.15 3.44
C SER A 606 29.81 18.05 3.48
N LYS A 607 30.40 16.97 2.96
CA LYS A 607 31.86 16.77 2.87
C LYS A 607 32.44 17.12 1.50
N ILE A 608 31.60 17.61 0.58
CA ILE A 608 31.97 17.91 -0.80
C ILE A 608 31.97 19.41 -1.01
N ASN A 609 33.13 19.96 -1.41
CA ASN A 609 33.23 21.34 -1.88
C ASN A 609 32.70 21.41 -3.32
N PHE A 610 31.44 21.81 -3.47
CA PHE A 610 30.83 22.03 -4.79
C PHE A 610 31.39 23.30 -5.45
N THR A 611 32.42 23.13 -6.27
CA THR A 611 33.02 24.22 -7.05
C THR A 611 32.23 24.54 -8.33
N ALA A 612 31.54 23.55 -8.90
CA ALA A 612 30.57 23.72 -9.98
C ALA A 612 29.55 22.57 -9.98
N ALA A 613 28.42 22.79 -10.66
CA ALA A 613 27.31 21.84 -10.79
C ALA A 613 27.10 21.48 -12.28
N PRO A 614 26.81 20.20 -12.63
CA PRO A 614 26.96 18.97 -11.86
C PRO A 614 28.33 18.29 -12.13
N SER A 615 29.46 18.94 -11.83
CA SER A 615 30.79 18.34 -12.03
C SER A 615 31.19 17.33 -10.94
N THR A 616 30.43 17.26 -9.85
CA THR A 616 30.65 16.31 -8.76
C THR A 616 30.15 14.91 -9.14
N GLU A 617 31.05 13.99 -9.48
CA GLU A 617 30.76 12.55 -9.52
C GLU A 617 30.77 11.95 -8.09
N ILE A 618 29.67 11.35 -7.64
CA ILE A 618 29.60 10.59 -6.39
C ILE A 618 29.40 9.10 -6.71
N LYS A 619 30.46 8.30 -6.60
CA LYS A 619 30.40 6.84 -6.75
C LYS A 619 29.85 6.22 -5.47
N LEU A 620 28.83 5.38 -5.60
CA LEU A 620 28.12 4.75 -4.50
C LEU A 620 28.26 3.22 -4.54
N PRO A 621 28.18 2.51 -3.39
CA PRO A 621 28.35 1.06 -3.34
C PRO A 621 27.37 0.30 -4.22
N ASP A 622 27.86 -0.76 -4.89
CA ASP A 622 27.12 -1.54 -5.87
C ASP A 622 25.78 -2.06 -5.32
N SER A 623 24.74 -1.37 -5.75
CA SER A 623 23.34 -1.58 -5.40
C SER A 623 22.57 -1.80 -6.69
N SER A 624 21.44 -2.52 -6.63
CA SER A 624 20.57 -2.66 -7.81
C SER A 624 20.17 -1.27 -8.32
N ALA A 625 20.60 -0.92 -9.54
CA ALA A 625 20.27 0.36 -10.18
C ALA A 625 18.75 0.54 -10.30
N ASP A 626 18.01 -0.55 -10.55
CA ASP A 626 16.55 -0.61 -10.56
C ASP A 626 15.94 -0.29 -9.17
N HIS A 627 16.53 -0.80 -8.09
CA HIS A 627 16.08 -0.45 -6.73
C HIS A 627 16.42 1.00 -6.39
N PHE A 628 17.56 1.50 -6.87
CA PHE A 628 18.00 2.88 -6.65
C PHE A 628 17.15 3.89 -7.43
N GLN A 629 16.81 3.58 -8.69
CA GLN A 629 15.84 4.31 -9.51
C GLN A 629 14.49 4.44 -8.79
N ASN A 630 13.92 3.32 -8.32
CA ASN A 630 12.67 3.34 -7.54
C ASN A 630 12.77 4.15 -6.23
N PHE A 631 13.92 4.10 -5.55
CA PHE A 631 14.19 4.86 -4.34
C PHE A 631 14.28 6.38 -4.62
N LEU A 632 14.95 6.78 -5.70
CA LEU A 632 14.99 8.18 -6.12
C LEU A 632 13.59 8.66 -6.51
N GLU A 633 12.83 7.90 -7.31
CA GLU A 633 11.41 8.21 -7.61
C GLU A 633 10.59 8.41 -6.32
N ALA A 634 10.79 7.57 -5.29
CA ALA A 634 10.16 7.75 -4.00
C ALA A 634 10.60 9.04 -3.28
N CYS A 635 11.89 9.42 -3.33
CA CYS A 635 12.38 10.69 -2.80
C CYS A 635 11.75 11.90 -3.50
N TYR A 636 11.56 11.83 -4.81
CA TYR A 636 10.88 12.84 -5.65
C TYR A 636 9.33 12.76 -5.54
N GLY A 637 8.80 11.89 -4.68
CA GLY A 637 7.36 11.79 -4.40
C GLY A 637 6.54 11.12 -5.50
N ASP A 638 7.19 10.54 -6.51
CA ASP A 638 6.55 9.73 -7.55
C ASP A 638 6.01 8.42 -6.95
N PRO A 639 4.94 7.82 -7.52
CA PRO A 639 4.26 6.66 -6.94
C PRO A 639 4.99 5.31 -7.16
N SER A 640 6.31 5.26 -6.96
CA SER A 640 7.12 4.05 -7.18
C SER A 640 6.90 2.97 -6.11
N ILE A 641 6.52 3.33 -4.88
CA ILE A 641 6.31 2.38 -3.76
C ILE A 641 5.06 1.52 -4.04
N ASN A 642 5.27 0.23 -4.32
CA ASN A 642 4.24 -0.77 -4.55
C ASN A 642 4.69 -2.16 -4.06
N ASP A 643 3.82 -3.17 -4.14
CA ASP A 643 4.12 -4.51 -3.63
C ASP A 643 5.36 -5.17 -4.27
N ASP A 644 5.72 -4.85 -5.51
CA ASP A 644 6.90 -5.43 -6.18
C ASP A 644 8.19 -4.67 -5.82
N THR A 645 8.10 -3.34 -5.69
CA THR A 645 9.26 -2.45 -5.47
C THR A 645 9.62 -2.25 -4.00
N VAL A 646 8.66 -2.36 -3.08
CA VAL A 646 8.82 -1.90 -1.68
C VAL A 646 9.98 -2.56 -0.93
N HIS A 647 10.26 -3.84 -1.17
CA HIS A 647 11.42 -4.54 -0.59
C HIS A 647 12.76 -3.98 -1.11
N GLY A 648 12.83 -3.65 -2.41
CA GLY A 648 13.99 -3.01 -3.02
C GLY A 648 14.21 -1.60 -2.48
N ILE A 649 13.14 -0.78 -2.44
CA ILE A 649 13.16 0.58 -1.90
C ILE A 649 13.58 0.57 -0.42
N LEU A 650 13.00 -0.32 0.41
CA LEU A 650 13.37 -0.47 1.82
C LEU A 650 14.87 -0.76 2.00
N LYS A 651 15.45 -1.66 1.19
CA LYS A 651 16.88 -1.97 1.27
C LYS A 651 17.75 -0.74 1.00
N ILE A 652 17.42 0.06 -0.02
CA ILE A 652 18.15 1.31 -0.32
C ILE A 652 17.90 2.34 0.79
N ALA A 653 16.64 2.58 1.16
CA ALA A 653 16.27 3.56 2.17
C ALA A 653 16.98 3.33 3.52
N GLN A 654 17.11 2.08 3.95
CA GLN A 654 17.87 1.75 5.17
C GLN A 654 19.37 1.92 4.99
N SER A 655 19.93 1.54 3.84
CA SER A 655 21.35 1.74 3.51
C SER A 655 21.74 3.22 3.49
N TYR A 656 20.79 4.13 3.23
CA TYR A 656 20.97 5.58 3.19
C TYR A 656 20.27 6.33 4.33
N GLU A 657 19.90 5.67 5.44
CA GLU A 657 19.31 6.33 6.63
C GLU A 657 18.08 7.22 6.31
N ALA A 658 17.31 6.83 5.28
CA ALA A 658 16.21 7.61 4.73
C ALA A 658 14.89 7.30 5.47
N ALA A 659 14.83 7.69 6.75
CA ALA A 659 13.75 7.33 7.67
C ALA A 659 12.34 7.68 7.15
N GLY A 660 12.18 8.81 6.44
CA GLY A 660 10.91 9.19 5.80
C GLY A 660 10.47 8.21 4.71
N ILE A 661 11.41 7.68 3.91
CA ILE A 661 11.13 6.65 2.90
C ILE A 661 10.77 5.33 3.57
N VAL A 662 11.48 4.95 4.64
CA VAL A 662 11.16 3.75 5.42
C VAL A 662 9.75 3.82 6.01
N LYS A 663 9.36 4.96 6.60
CA LYS A 663 7.99 5.21 7.10
C LYS A 663 6.95 5.11 5.97
N ARG A 664 7.20 5.74 4.81
CA ARG A 664 6.28 5.66 3.65
C ARG A 664 6.12 4.23 3.12
N CYS A 665 7.19 3.44 3.12
CA CYS A 665 7.14 2.01 2.78
C CYS A 665 6.37 1.19 3.83
N GLU A 666 6.62 1.45 5.13
CA GLU A 666 5.93 0.77 6.24
C GLU A 666 4.42 1.04 6.21
N GLU A 667 4.01 2.30 6.02
CA GLU A 667 2.62 2.69 5.86
C GLU A 667 1.97 2.06 4.62
N TYR A 668 2.68 1.94 3.49
CA TYR A 668 2.17 1.23 2.32
C TYR A 668 1.90 -0.25 2.62
N VAL A 669 2.85 -0.92 3.30
CA VAL A 669 2.72 -2.35 3.61
C VAL A 669 1.62 -2.61 4.64
N ILE A 670 1.34 -1.66 5.54
CA ILE A 670 0.16 -1.71 6.41
C ILE A 670 -1.12 -1.50 5.57
N LYS A 671 -1.26 -0.33 4.91
CA LYS A 671 -2.55 0.20 4.42
C LYS A 671 -3.00 -0.29 3.04
N TYR A 672 -2.08 -0.61 2.13
CA TYR A 672 -2.41 -0.81 0.69
C TYR A 672 -1.88 -2.12 0.10
N SER A 673 -0.84 -2.70 0.70
CA SER A 673 -0.24 -3.96 0.25
C SER A 673 -1.18 -5.16 0.35
N LYS A 674 -1.24 -5.94 -0.74
CA LYS A 674 -1.99 -7.20 -0.86
C LYS A 674 -1.26 -8.40 -0.22
N LYS A 675 -0.06 -8.21 0.32
CA LYS A 675 0.76 -9.28 0.91
C LYS A 675 0.05 -9.94 2.10
N THR A 676 0.23 -11.26 2.25
CA THR A 676 -0.32 -12.01 3.39
C THR A 676 0.31 -11.56 4.71
N LEU A 677 -0.35 -11.85 5.85
CA LEU A 677 0.18 -11.52 7.17
C LEU A 677 1.59 -12.10 7.41
N GLU A 678 1.88 -13.29 6.88
CA GLU A 678 3.19 -13.93 6.94
C GLU A 678 4.24 -13.22 6.07
N GLN A 679 3.86 -12.77 4.88
CA GLN A 679 4.73 -11.97 4.01
C GLN A 679 5.02 -10.59 4.64
N LYS A 680 4.01 -9.95 5.24
CA LYS A 680 4.17 -8.70 6.02
C LYS A 680 5.10 -8.91 7.22
N GLU A 681 4.98 -10.04 7.95
CA GLU A 681 5.88 -10.37 9.06
C GLU A 681 7.31 -10.71 8.59
N LYS A 682 7.49 -11.48 7.51
CA LYS A 682 8.80 -11.74 6.88
C LYS A 682 9.52 -10.42 6.57
N LEU A 683 8.81 -9.48 5.93
CA LEU A 683 9.34 -8.16 5.61
C LEU A 683 9.66 -7.34 6.87
N ALA A 684 8.77 -7.36 7.88
CA ALA A 684 8.97 -6.65 9.14
C ALA A 684 10.19 -7.16 9.92
N LYS A 685 10.43 -8.47 9.94
CA LYS A 685 11.62 -9.08 10.54
C LYS A 685 12.89 -8.73 9.74
N HIS A 686 12.86 -8.90 8.42
CA HIS A 686 14.03 -8.66 7.57
C HIS A 686 14.51 -7.20 7.59
N HIS A 687 13.58 -6.24 7.71
CA HIS A 687 13.88 -4.81 7.75
C HIS A 687 13.71 -4.18 9.14
N ASN A 688 13.50 -4.95 10.22
CA ASN A 688 13.27 -4.44 11.58
C ASN A 688 12.21 -3.30 11.68
N LEU A 689 11.11 -3.44 10.94
CA LEU A 689 10.06 -2.42 10.81
C LEU A 689 9.13 -2.47 12.02
N LYS A 690 9.33 -1.56 12.98
CA LYS A 690 8.66 -1.61 14.30
C LYS A 690 7.13 -1.49 14.22
N THR A 691 6.57 -0.59 13.42
CA THR A 691 5.12 -0.40 13.30
C THR A 691 4.48 -1.56 12.56
N LEU A 692 5.12 -2.05 11.47
CA LEU A 692 4.64 -3.22 10.74
C LEU A 692 4.76 -4.50 11.58
N LYS A 693 5.81 -4.63 12.41
CA LYS A 693 5.94 -5.72 13.38
C LYS A 693 4.84 -5.67 14.43
N ALA A 694 4.62 -4.52 15.08
CA ALA A 694 3.56 -4.36 16.07
C ALA A 694 2.18 -4.68 15.47
N HIS A 695 1.89 -4.19 14.27
CA HIS A 695 0.72 -4.54 13.47
C HIS A 695 0.64 -6.07 13.23
N CYS A 696 1.72 -6.73 12.80
CA CYS A 696 1.70 -8.17 12.57
C CYS A 696 1.51 -9.00 13.86
N ASP A 697 2.14 -8.60 14.97
CA ASP A 697 2.04 -9.28 16.26
C ASP A 697 0.61 -9.13 16.84
N TYR A 698 0.00 -7.96 16.70
CA TYR A 698 -1.40 -7.65 17.03
C TYR A 698 -2.40 -8.51 16.23
N TRP A 699 -2.15 -8.72 14.93
CA TRP A 699 -2.96 -9.65 14.13
C TRP A 699 -2.75 -11.12 14.49
N LYS A 700 -1.55 -11.49 14.96
CA LYS A 700 -1.25 -12.84 15.45
C LYS A 700 -1.87 -13.16 16.80
N SER A 701 -1.94 -12.21 17.73
CA SER A 701 -2.64 -12.42 19.01
C SER A 701 -4.15 -12.59 18.79
N ARG A 702 -4.74 -11.77 17.92
CA ARG A 702 -6.14 -11.92 17.48
C ARG A 702 -6.47 -13.30 16.90
N ARG A 703 -5.60 -13.84 16.04
CA ARG A 703 -5.73 -15.21 15.50
C ARG A 703 -5.48 -16.34 16.53
N LYS A 704 -5.28 -16.03 17.81
CA LYS A 704 -5.24 -16.98 18.94
C LYS A 704 -6.36 -16.78 19.97
N CYS A 705 -7.24 -15.80 19.76
CA CYS A 705 -8.36 -15.47 20.65
C CYS A 705 -9.72 -15.56 19.93
N CYS A 706 -9.75 -16.30 18.81
CA CYS A 706 -10.91 -16.64 17.98
C CYS A 706 -10.70 -18.06 17.44
#